data_AF-M6Q5E0-F1
#
_entry.id   AF-M6Q5E0-F1
#
_cell.length_a   1.000
_cell.length_b   1.000
_cell.length_c   1.000
_cell.angle_alpha   90.00
_cell.angle_beta   90.00
_cell.angle_gamma   90.00
#
_symmetry.space_group_name_H-M   'P 1'
#
loop_
_entity.id
_entity.type
_entity.pdbx_description
1 polymer ?
#
loop_
_entity_poly.entity_id
_entity_poly.type
_entity_poly.pdbx_seq_one_letter_code
_entity_poly.pdbx_strand_id
1 'polypeptide(L)'
;MLRRIPSNLKIFSGFTVGFLSLFFLYRLCWCIVFSSKFSAASVFEIMFAFLVGIRFDICVCAILLGPPWILSAIYPLNRFKAYTLLWGIIPIFLFFYASAFLIGDTLYFGETNKHLGYEGFVFLGSEFWIIFKSFFAGHTILAIVSCSAIGILFPFTIYKYIRKKTYTFHFAQKRSELLQLLILPPVLFLLVRGGIQSRPLRPSDAMISETHIVNQLVLNGIFTSIMDIKNQSIPNNLKLPYPDAIDSVRKEIEYPGAKFVSEEYPLLRETEETNPGKPPNIVLILLESWTGKYAYTNGQILPEGKRIAPHFEDLIRKGTYFSSFFASGGRTTNGLLSTLTGIPDGPGLTAVRTPQVLSRFGGLGTVLKSIGYNTLFVHGGDVNFDNMLFLFDHWGFDTILGQEYFDTLQKYKPGPWGYYDGDLLNELHEILIKQESPFLAVALTLTTHYPYRVPSREDEVFSSELEEADFFNVYRYADKSIDSFLEKAKKAPYFKDTVFIFVGDHTHHRNLDYFEDRNVPFLIYSPGRIPSRIDPRISSQLDVIPTILGIVGKKVQFSAMGRNLLDKQISGGVAYFAFGNLFGWIENNWIFYSFTDKVRNSSFSIVPRIGETEECKNDPTKCETYHRKAKSFWNLSYELMNRNLIYPPKNKNTK
;
A
#
# COMPACT_ATOMS: atom_id res chain seq x y z
N MET A 1 16.91 50.63 1.58
CA MET A 1 17.57 49.44 2.17
C MET A 1 17.74 48.26 1.18
N LEU A 2 16.79 47.99 0.27
CA LEU A 2 16.82 46.85 -0.67
C LEU A 2 17.87 46.92 -1.82
N ARG A 3 18.50 48.06 -2.10
CA ARG A 3 19.51 48.19 -3.18
C ARG A 3 20.85 47.50 -2.86
N ARG A 4 21.12 47.14 -1.60
CA ARG A 4 22.36 46.48 -1.16
C ARG A 4 22.29 44.94 -1.08
N ILE A 5 21.11 44.35 -1.31
CA ILE A 5 20.92 42.89 -1.28
C ILE A 5 21.38 42.28 -2.63
N PRO A 6 22.23 41.23 -2.63
CA PRO A 6 22.65 40.53 -3.84
C PRO A 6 21.48 40.10 -4.72
N SER A 7 21.64 40.17 -6.04
CA SER A 7 20.60 39.84 -7.03
C SER A 7 20.14 38.40 -6.89
N ASN A 8 21.07 37.46 -6.71
CA ASN A 8 20.75 36.04 -6.49
C ASN A 8 19.91 35.84 -5.22
N LEU A 9 20.23 36.52 -4.10
CA LEU A 9 19.47 36.42 -2.86
C LEU A 9 18.02 36.89 -3.04
N LYS A 10 17.78 37.99 -3.78
CA LYS A 10 16.42 38.47 -4.08
C LYS A 10 15.61 37.46 -4.89
N ILE A 11 16.26 36.81 -5.86
CA ILE A 11 15.63 35.80 -6.72
C ILE A 11 15.19 34.61 -5.85
N PHE A 12 16.09 34.08 -5.02
CA PHE A 12 15.79 32.94 -4.16
C PHE A 12 14.78 33.28 -3.06
N SER A 13 14.81 34.49 -2.48
CA SER A 13 13.73 34.93 -1.58
C SER A 13 12.37 34.95 -2.28
N GLY A 14 12.32 35.40 -3.55
CA GLY A 14 11.10 35.36 -4.35
C GLY A 14 10.61 33.94 -4.62
N PHE A 15 11.51 33.02 -4.97
CA PHE A 15 11.16 31.60 -5.12
C PHE A 15 10.67 31.01 -3.81
N THR A 16 11.36 31.22 -2.69
CA THR A 16 10.94 30.72 -1.37
C THR A 16 9.53 31.21 -1.00
N VAL A 17 9.22 32.50 -1.19
CA VAL A 17 7.87 33.03 -0.95
C VAL A 17 6.84 32.36 -1.87
N GLY A 18 7.19 32.13 -3.14
CA GLY A 18 6.33 31.41 -4.08
C GLY A 18 6.02 29.99 -3.62
N PHE A 19 7.04 29.20 -3.24
CA PHE A 19 6.86 27.84 -2.74
C PHE A 19 6.06 27.80 -1.43
N LEU A 20 6.34 28.68 -0.47
CA LEU A 20 5.57 28.75 0.77
C LEU A 20 4.10 29.12 0.52
N SER A 21 3.85 30.00 -0.45
CA SER A 21 2.49 30.33 -0.89
C SER A 21 1.81 29.12 -1.53
N LEU A 22 2.52 28.34 -2.36
CA LEU A 22 2.02 27.09 -2.92
C LEU A 22 1.64 26.10 -1.81
N PHE A 23 2.51 25.85 -0.84
CA PHE A 23 2.22 24.93 0.26
C PHE A 23 1.06 25.39 1.15
N PHE A 24 0.98 26.70 1.43
CA PHE A 24 -0.14 27.26 2.18
C PHE A 24 -1.47 27.09 1.43
N LEU A 25 -1.50 27.40 0.13
CA LEU A 25 -2.67 27.22 -0.72
C LEU A 25 -3.05 25.74 -0.84
N TYR A 26 -2.08 24.85 -1.02
CA TYR A 26 -2.30 23.41 -1.00
C TYR A 26 -2.97 22.98 0.30
N ARG A 27 -2.44 23.37 1.46
CA ARG A 27 -3.00 22.99 2.77
C ARG A 27 -4.42 23.55 2.96
N LEU A 28 -4.67 24.77 2.50
CA LEU A 28 -6.00 25.37 2.50
C LEU A 28 -6.99 24.58 1.62
N CYS A 29 -6.61 24.30 0.38
CA CYS A 29 -7.42 23.50 -0.54
C CYS A 29 -7.67 22.09 0.01
N TRP A 30 -6.65 21.44 0.56
CA TRP A 30 -6.74 20.12 1.16
C TRP A 30 -7.71 20.11 2.35
N CYS A 31 -7.64 21.12 3.24
CA CYS A 31 -8.58 21.28 4.35
C CYS A 31 -10.03 21.47 3.88
N ILE A 32 -10.24 22.15 2.74
CA ILE A 32 -11.57 22.33 2.13
C ILE A 32 -12.07 21.01 1.52
N VAL A 33 -11.22 20.32 0.75
CA VAL A 33 -11.58 19.06 0.08
C VAL A 33 -11.98 17.97 1.08
N PHE A 34 -11.27 17.89 2.22
CA PHE A 34 -11.54 16.89 3.25
C PHE A 34 -12.29 17.44 4.46
N SER A 35 -13.02 18.55 4.31
CA SER A 35 -13.65 19.26 5.44
C SER A 35 -14.60 18.37 6.26
N SER A 36 -15.27 17.41 5.62
CA SER A 36 -16.16 16.45 6.29
C SER A 36 -15.44 15.56 7.31
N LYS A 37 -14.15 15.25 7.08
CA LYS A 37 -13.33 14.42 7.97
C LYS A 37 -12.90 15.13 9.26
N PHE A 38 -13.05 16.46 9.33
CA PHE A 38 -12.70 17.28 10.49
C PHE A 38 -13.82 17.45 11.51
N SER A 39 -14.95 16.72 11.38
CA SER A 39 -16.11 16.87 12.26
C SER A 39 -15.81 16.70 13.76
N ALA A 40 -14.80 15.90 14.11
CA ALA A 40 -14.33 15.67 15.47
C ALA A 40 -13.22 16.64 15.94
N ALA A 41 -12.70 17.51 15.07
CA ALA A 41 -11.57 18.39 15.36
C ALA A 41 -12.01 19.80 15.75
N SER A 42 -11.32 20.41 16.71
CA SER A 42 -11.54 21.81 17.07
C SER A 42 -10.87 22.78 16.07
N VAL A 43 -11.42 24.00 15.93
CA VAL A 43 -10.82 25.06 15.11
C VAL A 43 -9.39 25.39 15.55
N PHE A 44 -9.13 25.34 16.86
CA PHE A 44 -7.80 25.58 17.41
C PHE A 44 -6.78 24.54 16.92
N GLU A 45 -7.14 23.25 16.95
CA GLU A 45 -6.28 22.18 16.44
C GLU A 45 -5.96 22.35 14.95
N ILE A 46 -6.96 22.74 14.15
CA ILE A 46 -6.78 23.03 12.73
C ILE A 46 -5.80 24.21 12.54
N MET A 47 -6.02 25.34 13.23
CA MET A 47 -5.11 26.50 13.14
C MET A 47 -3.70 26.16 13.60
N PHE A 48 -3.56 25.36 14.66
CA PHE A 48 -2.27 24.89 15.15
C PHE A 48 -1.58 23.98 14.12
N ALA A 49 -2.34 23.13 13.40
CA ALA A 49 -1.81 22.32 12.31
C ALA A 49 -1.22 23.16 11.18
N PHE A 50 -1.88 24.26 10.80
CA PHE A 50 -1.31 25.21 9.81
C PHE A 50 0.01 25.81 10.29
N LEU A 51 0.09 26.21 11.56
CA LEU A 51 1.31 26.81 12.12
C LEU A 51 2.46 25.79 12.15
N VAL A 52 2.20 24.57 12.60
CA VAL A 52 3.20 23.50 12.64
C VAL A 52 3.61 23.09 11.23
N GLY A 53 2.67 23.07 10.28
CA GLY A 53 2.89 22.72 8.87
C GLY A 53 3.91 23.62 8.17
N ILE A 54 3.97 24.92 8.50
CA ILE A 54 4.99 25.85 7.96
C ILE A 54 6.41 25.32 8.17
N ARG A 55 6.67 24.62 9.29
CA ARG A 55 7.98 24.04 9.58
C ARG A 55 8.35 22.93 8.58
N PHE A 56 7.39 22.10 8.19
CA PHE A 56 7.57 21.06 7.18
C PHE A 56 7.75 21.68 5.79
N ASP A 57 6.98 22.73 5.48
CA ASP A 57 7.08 23.43 4.21
C ASP A 57 8.44 24.12 4.02
N ILE A 58 8.98 24.74 5.08
CA ILE A 58 10.33 25.33 5.08
C ILE A 58 11.40 24.26 4.83
N CYS A 59 11.26 23.09 5.45
CA CYS A 59 12.17 21.97 5.22
C CYS A 59 12.15 21.54 3.74
N VAL A 60 10.97 21.34 3.15
CA VAL A 60 10.83 21.00 1.72
C VAL A 60 11.40 22.11 0.82
N CYS A 61 11.13 23.38 1.13
CA CYS A 61 11.71 24.51 0.40
C CYS A 61 13.23 24.47 0.44
N ALA A 62 13.84 24.16 1.60
CA ALA A 62 15.29 24.06 1.72
C ALA A 62 15.87 22.89 0.92
N ILE A 63 15.16 21.76 0.85
CA ILE A 63 15.57 20.61 0.02
C ILE A 63 15.50 20.94 -1.47
N LEU A 64 14.39 21.52 -1.95
CA LEU A 64 14.17 21.80 -3.37
C LEU A 64 14.99 23.00 -3.87
N LEU A 65 15.03 24.09 -3.10
CA LEU A 65 15.69 25.34 -3.49
C LEU A 65 17.15 25.42 -3.06
N GLY A 66 17.58 24.62 -2.07
CA GLY A 66 18.93 24.64 -1.53
C GLY A 66 20.01 24.42 -2.59
N PRO A 67 19.99 23.32 -3.36
CA PRO A 67 20.97 23.06 -4.41
C PRO A 67 21.09 24.19 -5.46
N PRO A 68 19.99 24.66 -6.12
CA PRO A 68 20.12 25.78 -7.05
C PRO A 68 20.54 27.08 -6.37
N TRP A 69 20.21 27.29 -5.08
CA TRP A 69 20.68 28.47 -4.35
C TRP A 69 22.20 28.42 -4.10
N ILE A 70 22.75 27.26 -3.73
CA ILE A 70 24.21 27.07 -3.61
C ILE A 70 24.88 27.34 -4.96
N LEU A 71 24.35 26.80 -6.06
CA LEU A 71 24.87 27.07 -7.40
C LEU A 71 24.86 28.57 -7.71
N SER A 72 23.80 29.30 -7.35
CA SER A 72 23.74 30.74 -7.57
C SER A 72 24.83 31.55 -6.83
N ALA A 73 25.45 30.98 -5.79
CA ALA A 73 26.50 31.62 -5.01
C ALA A 73 27.92 31.33 -5.55
N ILE A 74 28.08 30.46 -6.57
CA ILE A 74 29.38 30.16 -7.18
C ILE A 74 29.79 31.28 -8.16
N TYR A 75 30.37 32.33 -7.59
CA TYR A 75 30.72 33.57 -8.31
C TYR A 75 31.44 33.40 -9.65
N PRO A 76 32.51 32.58 -9.80
CA PRO A 76 33.23 32.49 -11.07
C PRO A 76 32.38 31.96 -12.22
N LEU A 77 31.35 31.15 -11.93
CA LEU A 77 30.50 30.52 -12.93
C LEU A 77 29.34 31.43 -13.36
N ASN A 78 28.94 32.38 -12.51
CA ASN A 78 27.88 33.36 -12.82
C ASN A 78 28.20 34.30 -13.99
N ARG A 79 29.45 34.33 -14.47
CA ARG A 79 29.82 35.03 -15.71
C ARG A 79 29.23 34.37 -16.97
N PHE A 80 28.89 33.08 -16.89
CA PHE A 80 28.35 32.32 -18.01
C PHE A 80 26.82 32.36 -18.00
N LYS A 81 26.22 32.89 -19.07
CA LYS A 81 24.76 33.00 -19.19
C LYS A 81 24.05 31.64 -19.02
N ALA A 82 24.59 30.59 -19.62
CA ALA A 82 24.04 29.23 -19.49
C ALA A 82 23.97 28.76 -18.04
N TYR A 83 25.00 29.05 -17.24
CA TYR A 83 25.03 28.73 -15.81
C TYR A 83 23.96 29.50 -15.02
N THR A 84 23.80 30.80 -15.30
CA THR A 84 22.76 31.62 -14.65
C THR A 84 21.34 31.19 -15.02
N LEU A 85 21.15 30.69 -16.25
CA LEU A 85 19.88 30.11 -16.66
C LEU A 85 19.62 28.76 -15.98
N LEU A 86 20.65 27.94 -15.79
CA LEU A 86 20.53 26.64 -15.12
C LEU A 86 19.96 26.80 -13.70
N TRP A 87 20.66 27.53 -12.83
CA TRP A 87 20.19 27.69 -11.44
C TRP A 87 18.92 28.56 -11.34
N GLY A 88 18.62 29.37 -12.36
CA GLY A 88 17.44 30.23 -12.42
C GLY A 88 16.16 29.55 -12.90
N ILE A 89 16.28 28.60 -13.84
CA ILE A 89 15.15 27.85 -14.41
C ILE A 89 14.80 26.62 -13.57
N ILE A 90 15.78 25.97 -12.94
CA ILE A 90 15.54 24.79 -12.07
C ILE A 90 14.43 25.07 -11.03
N PRO A 91 14.45 26.16 -10.24
CA PRO A 91 13.37 26.47 -9.30
C PRO A 91 11.99 26.64 -9.95
N ILE A 92 11.93 27.15 -11.18
CA ILE A 92 10.67 27.28 -11.93
C ILE A 92 10.14 25.89 -12.27
N PHE A 93 10.99 25.01 -12.82
CA PHE A 93 10.62 23.62 -13.09
C PHE A 93 10.16 22.90 -11.81
N LEU A 94 10.92 23.02 -10.72
CA LEU A 94 10.58 22.42 -9.44
C LEU A 94 9.26 22.95 -8.86
N PHE A 95 8.91 24.21 -9.12
CA PHE A 95 7.65 24.80 -8.67
C PHE A 95 6.44 24.15 -9.37
N PHE A 96 6.51 23.98 -10.69
CA PHE A 96 5.44 23.33 -11.45
C PHE A 96 5.40 21.82 -11.18
N TYR A 97 6.55 21.18 -11.00
CA TYR A 97 6.62 19.80 -10.53
C TYR A 97 5.97 19.64 -9.15
N ALA A 98 6.32 20.48 -8.17
CA ALA A 98 5.72 20.46 -6.84
C ALA A 98 4.21 20.71 -6.90
N SER A 99 3.74 21.61 -7.78
CA SER A 99 2.32 21.87 -7.97
C SER A 99 1.58 20.64 -8.50
N ALA A 100 2.10 19.99 -9.54
CA ALA A 100 1.54 18.76 -10.09
C ALA A 100 1.56 17.62 -9.05
N PHE A 101 2.66 17.51 -8.30
CA PHE A 101 2.83 16.51 -7.25
C PHE A 101 1.79 16.69 -6.13
N LEU A 102 1.56 17.91 -5.66
CA LEU A 102 0.60 18.20 -4.59
C LEU A 102 -0.86 18.01 -5.05
N ILE A 103 -1.17 18.22 -6.33
CA ILE A 103 -2.45 17.85 -6.92
C ILE A 103 -2.62 16.33 -6.87
N GLY A 104 -1.62 15.58 -7.35
CA GLY A 104 -1.61 14.12 -7.29
C GLY A 104 -1.72 13.59 -5.86
N ASP A 105 -1.05 14.24 -4.90
CA ASP A 105 -1.11 13.89 -3.48
C ASP A 105 -2.51 14.08 -2.89
N THR A 106 -3.23 15.14 -3.27
CA THR A 106 -4.61 15.36 -2.80
C THR A 106 -5.54 14.26 -3.30
N LEU A 107 -5.40 13.88 -4.57
CA LEU A 107 -6.17 12.79 -5.17
C LEU A 107 -5.84 11.45 -4.49
N TYR A 108 -4.54 11.18 -4.32
CA TYR A 108 -4.06 9.96 -3.68
C TYR A 108 -4.51 9.85 -2.22
N PHE A 109 -4.51 10.95 -1.47
CA PHE A 109 -5.00 10.96 -0.10
C PHE A 109 -6.49 10.62 -0.02
N GLY A 110 -7.28 11.07 -1.00
CA GLY A 110 -8.70 10.74 -1.09
C GLY A 110 -8.96 9.24 -1.11
N GLU A 111 -8.09 8.49 -1.80
CA GLU A 111 -8.22 7.05 -2.00
C GLU A 111 -7.47 6.20 -0.98
N THR A 112 -6.50 6.75 -0.24
CA THR A 112 -5.61 5.95 0.63
C THR A 112 -5.54 6.42 2.08
N ASN A 113 -6.16 7.57 2.40
CA ASN A 113 -6.05 8.23 3.71
C ASN A 113 -4.60 8.48 4.18
N LYS A 114 -3.65 8.52 3.25
CA LYS A 114 -2.22 8.76 3.49
C LYS A 114 -1.70 9.70 2.41
N HIS A 115 -0.79 10.60 2.77
CA HIS A 115 -0.02 11.35 1.77
C HIS A 115 0.88 10.41 0.95
N LEU A 116 1.19 10.82 -0.28
CA LEU A 116 2.18 10.16 -1.13
C LEU A 116 3.49 9.99 -0.36
N GLY A 117 3.94 8.75 -0.28
CA GLY A 117 5.25 8.31 0.16
C GLY A 117 6.14 8.03 -1.05
N TYR A 118 6.84 6.89 -1.05
CA TYR A 118 7.73 6.52 -2.17
C TYR A 118 7.01 6.44 -3.53
N GLU A 119 5.68 6.31 -3.52
CA GLU A 119 4.84 6.11 -4.69
C GLU A 119 4.89 7.32 -5.62
N GLY A 120 5.00 8.53 -5.06
CA GLY A 120 5.09 9.74 -5.87
C GLY A 120 6.30 9.79 -6.80
N PHE A 121 7.35 9.00 -6.52
CA PHE A 121 8.51 8.85 -7.40
C PHE A 121 8.40 7.65 -8.33
N VAL A 122 7.88 6.53 -7.82
CA VAL A 122 7.61 5.33 -8.59
C VAL A 122 6.67 5.62 -9.77
N PHE A 123 5.63 6.39 -9.52
CA PHE A 123 4.62 6.77 -10.51
C PHE A 123 5.17 7.65 -11.63
N LEU A 124 6.42 8.11 -11.56
CA LEU A 124 7.09 8.81 -12.67
C LEU A 124 7.70 7.86 -13.71
N GLY A 125 7.68 6.55 -13.46
CA GLY A 125 8.17 5.50 -14.37
C GLY A 125 7.16 5.09 -15.45
N SER A 126 7.17 3.81 -15.83
CA SER A 126 6.22 3.23 -16.80
C SER A 126 4.75 3.36 -16.35
N GLU A 127 4.52 3.38 -15.04
CA GLU A 127 3.21 3.47 -14.40
C GLU A 127 2.53 4.85 -14.61
N PHE A 128 3.29 5.89 -14.96
CA PHE A 128 2.81 7.27 -15.09
C PHE A 128 1.58 7.37 -16.00
N TRP A 129 1.63 6.71 -17.16
CA TRP A 129 0.57 6.85 -18.16
C TRP A 129 -0.75 6.20 -17.73
N ILE A 130 -0.69 5.14 -16.93
CA ILE A 130 -1.88 4.46 -16.41
C ILE A 130 -2.56 5.37 -15.39
N ILE A 131 -1.79 5.90 -14.45
CA ILE A 131 -2.29 6.82 -13.41
C ILE A 131 -2.81 8.11 -14.04
N PHE A 132 -2.11 8.64 -15.04
CA PHE A 132 -2.54 9.82 -15.77
C PHE A 132 -3.87 9.59 -16.51
N LYS A 133 -4.06 8.43 -17.15
CA LYS A 133 -5.36 8.06 -17.76
C LYS A 133 -6.46 7.97 -16.70
N SER A 134 -6.18 7.34 -15.56
CA SER A 134 -7.12 7.24 -14.43
C SER A 134 -7.51 8.62 -13.87
N PHE A 135 -6.58 9.58 -13.83
CA PHE A 135 -6.88 10.97 -13.45
C PHE A 135 -7.87 11.64 -14.42
N PHE A 136 -7.70 11.44 -15.74
CA PHE A 136 -8.67 11.96 -16.73
C PHE A 136 -10.03 11.27 -16.62
N ALA A 137 -10.07 9.98 -16.30
CA ALA A 137 -11.30 9.21 -16.14
C ALA A 137 -12.06 9.55 -14.84
N GLY A 138 -11.34 9.86 -13.75
CA GLY A 138 -11.91 10.24 -12.45
C GLY A 138 -12.24 11.73 -12.33
N HIS A 139 -11.39 12.61 -12.87
CA HIS A 139 -11.47 14.06 -12.66
C HIS A 139 -11.18 14.87 -13.93
N THR A 140 -11.94 14.62 -15.01
CA THR A 140 -11.70 15.21 -16.33
C THR A 140 -11.54 16.74 -16.33
N ILE A 141 -12.42 17.47 -15.64
CA ILE A 141 -12.37 18.95 -15.60
C ILE A 141 -11.10 19.43 -14.90
N LEU A 142 -10.78 18.86 -13.73
CA LEU A 142 -9.58 19.20 -12.98
C LEU A 142 -8.33 18.87 -13.79
N ALA A 143 -8.31 17.74 -14.50
CA ALA A 143 -7.22 17.33 -15.36
C ALA A 143 -7.00 18.33 -16.51
N ILE A 144 -8.06 18.71 -17.23
CA ILE A 144 -7.97 19.69 -18.32
C ILE A 144 -7.48 21.05 -17.80
N VAL A 145 -8.07 21.54 -16.70
CA VAL A 145 -7.70 22.85 -16.13
C VAL A 145 -6.25 22.85 -15.64
N SER A 146 -5.83 21.84 -14.88
CA SER A 146 -4.47 21.75 -14.34
C SER A 146 -3.43 21.57 -15.46
N CYS A 147 -3.66 20.69 -16.43
CA CYS A 147 -2.77 20.52 -17.58
C CYS A 147 -2.66 21.79 -18.43
N SER A 148 -3.78 22.48 -18.67
CA SER A 148 -3.78 23.74 -19.42
C SER A 148 -3.05 24.84 -18.65
N ALA A 149 -3.28 24.95 -17.35
CA ALA A 149 -2.60 25.92 -16.50
C ALA A 149 -1.09 25.68 -16.49
N ILE A 150 -0.64 24.44 -16.31
CA ILE A 150 0.80 24.09 -16.36
C ILE A 150 1.35 24.35 -17.77
N GLY A 151 0.66 23.92 -18.82
CA GLY A 151 1.07 24.08 -20.21
C GLY A 151 1.21 25.53 -20.66
N ILE A 152 0.45 26.46 -20.08
CA ILE A 152 0.53 27.90 -20.39
C ILE A 152 1.50 28.61 -19.44
N LEU A 153 1.35 28.42 -18.13
CA LEU A 153 2.08 29.19 -17.12
C LEU A 153 3.56 28.80 -17.04
N PHE A 154 3.90 27.53 -17.27
CA PHE A 154 5.30 27.07 -17.25
C PHE A 154 6.16 27.75 -18.32
N PRO A 155 5.85 27.64 -19.63
CA PRO A 155 6.64 28.30 -20.67
C PRO A 155 6.56 29.84 -20.56
N PHE A 156 5.41 30.40 -20.16
CA PHE A 156 5.27 31.84 -19.95
C PHE A 156 6.18 32.36 -18.83
N THR A 157 6.29 31.63 -17.72
CA THR A 157 7.15 32.02 -16.59
C THR A 157 8.62 31.95 -16.98
N ILE A 158 9.03 30.92 -17.72
CA ILE A 158 10.39 30.81 -18.30
C ILE A 158 10.65 31.99 -19.24
N TYR A 159 9.75 32.28 -20.18
CA TYR A 159 9.88 33.40 -21.11
C TYR A 159 10.05 34.73 -20.37
N LYS A 160 9.20 35.00 -19.38
CA LYS A 160 9.27 36.23 -18.56
C LYS A 160 10.58 36.31 -17.77
N TYR A 161 11.03 35.21 -17.19
CA TYR A 161 12.30 35.14 -16.45
C TYR A 161 13.50 35.49 -17.35
N ILE A 162 13.55 34.90 -18.55
CA ILE A 162 14.62 35.16 -19.53
C ILE A 162 14.58 36.61 -20.02
N ARG A 163 13.40 37.15 -20.33
CA ARG A 163 13.24 38.52 -20.86
C ARG A 163 13.58 39.59 -19.83
N LYS A 164 13.27 39.36 -18.55
CA LYS A 164 13.51 40.33 -17.47
C LYS A 164 15.00 40.50 -17.13
N LYS A 165 15.89 39.61 -17.62
CA LYS A 165 17.33 39.59 -17.28
C LYS A 165 17.55 39.73 -15.77
N THR A 166 16.81 38.91 -15.01
CA THR A 166 16.63 39.06 -13.56
C THR A 166 17.94 39.03 -12.77
N TYR A 167 18.96 38.34 -13.30
CA TYR A 167 20.33 38.35 -12.78
C TYR A 167 21.27 39.03 -13.77
N THR A 168 22.06 39.97 -13.28
CA THR A 168 23.17 40.60 -14.00
C THR A 168 24.45 40.36 -13.22
N PHE A 169 25.47 39.81 -13.89
CA PHE A 169 26.77 39.58 -13.28
C PHE A 169 27.48 40.91 -13.04
N HIS A 170 27.86 41.16 -11.78
CA HIS A 170 28.64 42.34 -11.40
C HIS A 170 29.85 41.95 -10.58
N PHE A 171 31.04 42.42 -10.97
CA PHE A 171 32.29 42.08 -10.27
C PHE A 171 32.29 42.50 -8.79
N ALA A 172 31.56 43.58 -8.46
CA ALA A 172 31.37 44.06 -7.10
C ALA A 172 30.66 43.06 -6.16
N GLN A 173 29.96 42.06 -6.69
CA GLN A 173 29.22 41.06 -5.91
C GLN A 173 30.09 39.88 -5.44
N LYS A 174 31.38 39.81 -5.84
CA LYS A 174 32.31 38.73 -5.46
C LYS A 174 32.32 38.45 -3.96
N ARG A 175 32.47 39.49 -3.13
CA ARG A 175 32.53 39.35 -1.67
C ARG A 175 31.21 38.80 -1.11
N SER A 176 30.07 39.29 -1.59
CA SER A 176 28.76 38.85 -1.11
C SER A 176 28.39 37.43 -1.55
N GLU A 177 28.80 37.00 -2.74
CA GLU A 177 28.54 35.64 -3.23
C GLU A 177 29.45 34.62 -2.53
N LEU A 178 30.72 34.96 -2.30
CA LEU A 178 31.64 34.13 -1.50
C LEU A 178 31.18 34.00 -0.03
N LEU A 179 30.69 35.09 0.58
CA LEU A 179 30.10 35.02 1.93
C LEU A 179 28.85 34.15 1.99
N GLN A 180 28.03 34.16 0.93
CA GLN A 180 26.88 33.26 0.84
C GLN A 180 27.31 31.79 0.78
N LEU A 181 28.38 31.44 0.05
CA LEU A 181 28.89 30.06 0.03
C LEU A 181 29.35 29.56 1.41
N LEU A 182 29.78 30.46 2.30
CA LEU A 182 30.15 30.12 3.66
C LEU A 182 28.94 29.96 4.60
N ILE A 183 27.96 30.86 4.48
CA ILE A 183 26.82 30.96 5.41
C ILE A 183 25.66 30.04 4.99
N LEU A 184 25.42 29.90 3.70
CA LEU A 184 24.26 29.21 3.16
C LEU A 184 24.26 27.71 3.49
N PRO A 185 25.36 26.94 3.40
CA PRO A 185 25.32 25.52 3.72
C PRO A 185 24.95 25.21 5.19
N PRO A 186 25.51 25.89 6.22
CA PRO A 186 25.04 25.72 7.60
C PRO A 186 23.57 26.10 7.80
N VAL A 187 23.11 27.18 7.17
CA VAL A 187 21.70 27.60 7.23
C VAL A 187 20.80 26.56 6.58
N LEU A 188 21.11 26.11 5.37
CA LEU A 188 20.36 25.06 4.67
C LEU A 188 20.37 23.75 5.46
N PHE A 189 21.50 23.38 6.08
CA PHE A 189 21.55 22.21 6.95
C PHE A 189 20.56 22.32 8.11
N LEU A 190 20.48 23.47 8.79
CA LEU A 190 19.51 23.69 9.86
C LEU A 190 18.06 23.66 9.35
N LEU A 191 17.78 24.25 8.19
CA LEU A 191 16.44 24.26 7.59
C LEU A 191 16.00 22.86 7.11
N VAL A 192 16.88 22.10 6.45
CA VAL A 192 16.64 20.70 6.05
C VAL A 192 16.49 19.80 7.27
N ARG A 193 17.23 20.05 8.35
CA ARG A 193 17.03 19.38 9.64
C ARG A 193 15.68 19.76 10.28
N GLY A 194 15.09 20.89 9.90
CA GLY A 194 13.88 21.44 10.49
C GLY A 194 14.10 22.08 11.87
N GLY A 195 15.33 22.49 12.20
CA GLY A 195 15.66 23.21 13.45
C GLY A 195 16.86 22.66 14.23
N ILE A 196 17.01 23.11 15.48
CA ILE A 196 18.16 22.85 16.37
C ILE A 196 17.94 21.63 17.29
N GLN A 197 16.79 20.97 17.17
CA GLN A 197 16.45 19.81 17.99
C GLN A 197 17.42 18.62 17.79
N SER A 198 17.41 17.66 18.72
CA SER A 198 18.35 16.52 18.78
C SER A 198 18.33 15.59 17.56
N ARG A 199 17.21 15.52 16.83
CA ARG A 199 17.02 14.70 15.61
C ARG A 199 16.44 15.52 14.44
N PRO A 200 16.75 15.21 13.18
CA PRO A 200 16.05 15.83 12.03
C PRO A 200 14.53 15.64 12.10
N LEU A 201 13.78 16.57 11.51
CA LEU A 201 12.32 16.54 11.40
C LEU A 201 11.84 15.24 10.76
N ARG A 202 10.74 14.68 11.27
CA ARG A 202 10.15 13.43 10.78
C ARG A 202 8.62 13.50 10.73
N PRO A 203 7.93 12.58 10.03
CA PRO A 203 6.47 12.59 9.97
C PRO A 203 5.80 12.49 11.35
N SER A 204 6.40 11.78 12.32
CA SER A 204 5.85 11.71 13.70
C SER A 204 5.81 13.05 14.44
N ASP A 205 6.58 14.05 14.01
CA ASP A 205 6.54 15.40 14.58
C ASP A 205 5.27 16.17 14.17
N ALA A 206 4.49 15.65 13.21
CA ALA A 206 3.19 16.17 12.81
C ALA A 206 2.02 15.69 13.69
N MET A 207 2.26 14.74 14.60
CA MET A 207 1.25 14.22 15.52
C MET A 207 0.99 15.19 16.67
N ILE A 208 0.10 16.15 16.45
CA ILE A 208 -0.26 17.23 17.38
C ILE A 208 -1.67 17.08 17.97
N SER A 209 -2.49 16.19 17.43
CA SER A 209 -3.87 15.90 17.84
C SER A 209 -4.10 14.38 17.94
N GLU A 210 -5.15 13.99 18.67
CA GLU A 210 -5.67 12.62 18.67
C GLU A 210 -6.46 12.32 17.38
N THR A 211 -6.94 13.37 16.70
CA THR A 211 -7.64 13.23 15.42
C THR A 211 -6.64 13.02 14.28
N HIS A 212 -6.71 11.86 13.63
CA HIS A 212 -5.79 11.47 12.55
C HIS A 212 -5.69 12.52 11.43
N ILE A 213 -6.84 13.02 10.94
CA ILE A 213 -6.87 13.96 9.80
C ILE A 213 -6.14 15.28 10.10
N VAL A 214 -6.16 15.74 11.36
CA VAL A 214 -5.47 16.96 11.79
C VAL A 214 -3.95 16.79 11.69
N ASN A 215 -3.46 15.60 12.05
CA ASN A 215 -2.03 15.29 11.95
C ASN A 215 -1.57 15.20 10.49
N GLN A 216 -2.43 14.71 9.59
CA GLN A 216 -2.15 14.68 8.15
C GLN A 216 -2.09 16.10 7.57
N LEU A 217 -2.98 17.02 8.00
CA LEU A 217 -2.99 18.42 7.53
C LEU A 217 -1.64 19.16 7.73
N VAL A 218 -0.85 18.77 8.72
CA VAL A 218 0.50 19.33 8.96
C VAL A 218 1.47 18.95 7.84
N LEU A 219 1.34 17.74 7.30
CA LEU A 219 2.25 17.15 6.32
C LEU A 219 1.95 17.62 4.89
N ASN A 220 2.84 17.25 3.97
CA ASN A 220 2.61 17.34 2.54
C ASN A 220 3.28 16.15 1.84
N GLY A 221 2.72 15.72 0.72
CA GLY A 221 3.21 14.58 -0.06
C GLY A 221 4.70 14.60 -0.38
N ILE A 222 5.26 15.78 -0.69
CA ILE A 222 6.69 15.89 -1.05
C ILE A 222 7.56 15.52 0.14
N PHE A 223 7.23 16.01 1.34
CA PHE A 223 7.95 15.69 2.57
C PHE A 223 7.88 14.19 2.87
N THR A 224 6.67 13.61 2.88
CA THR A 224 6.47 12.18 3.19
C THR A 224 7.16 11.27 2.18
N SER A 225 7.18 11.67 0.91
CA SER A 225 7.87 10.92 -0.15
C SER A 225 9.38 10.85 0.05
N ILE A 226 10.01 11.98 0.41
CA ILE A 226 11.45 12.02 0.70
C ILE A 226 11.77 11.17 1.95
N MET A 227 10.89 11.19 2.96
CA MET A 227 11.08 10.42 4.19
C MET A 227 10.93 8.91 3.97
N ASP A 228 9.93 8.46 3.20
CA ASP A 228 9.73 7.04 2.92
C ASP A 228 10.90 6.44 2.12
N ILE A 229 11.48 7.19 1.16
CA ILE A 229 12.68 6.77 0.43
C ILE A 229 13.88 6.60 1.36
N LYS A 230 14.00 7.43 2.40
CA LYS A 230 15.12 7.35 3.35
C LYS A 230 14.99 6.15 4.31
N ASN A 231 13.76 5.73 4.60
CA ASN A 231 13.47 4.69 5.59
C ASN A 231 13.45 3.28 4.96
N GLN A 232 14.55 2.85 4.34
CA GLN A 232 14.68 1.53 3.71
C GLN A 232 15.24 0.43 4.63
N SER A 233 15.69 0.79 5.84
CA SER A 233 16.30 -0.13 6.80
C SER A 233 15.63 -0.02 8.16
N ILE A 234 15.64 -1.11 8.92
CA ILE A 234 15.14 -1.11 10.30
C ILE A 234 15.96 -0.13 11.15
N PRO A 235 15.30 0.88 11.78
CA PRO A 235 15.96 1.80 12.69
C PRO A 235 16.66 1.07 13.84
N ASN A 236 17.84 1.54 14.27
CA ASN A 236 18.62 0.85 15.31
C ASN A 236 17.85 0.61 16.62
N ASN A 237 16.92 1.51 16.98
CA ASN A 237 16.07 1.36 18.17
C ASN A 237 14.94 0.32 18.01
N LEU A 238 14.69 -0.18 16.80
CA LEU A 238 13.69 -1.20 16.49
C LEU A 238 14.31 -2.53 16.07
N LYS A 239 15.65 -2.60 15.99
CA LYS A 239 16.37 -3.84 15.74
C LYS A 239 16.21 -4.78 16.91
N LEU A 240 15.91 -6.03 16.60
CA LEU A 240 15.98 -7.13 17.56
C LEU A 240 17.14 -8.06 17.20
N PRO A 241 17.77 -8.72 18.19
CA PRO A 241 18.66 -9.83 17.90
C PRO A 241 17.94 -10.88 17.04
N TYR A 242 18.64 -11.41 16.04
CA TYR A 242 18.08 -12.39 15.11
C TYR A 242 17.49 -13.64 15.81
N PRO A 243 18.14 -14.24 16.84
CA PRO A 243 17.55 -15.35 17.60
C PRO A 243 16.24 -14.97 18.30
N ASP A 244 16.19 -13.79 18.94
CA ASP A 244 14.98 -13.32 19.64
C ASP A 244 13.79 -13.16 18.68
N ALA A 245 14.05 -12.70 17.45
CA ALA A 245 13.03 -12.58 16.42
C ALA A 245 12.53 -13.96 15.95
N ILE A 246 13.44 -14.94 15.80
CA ILE A 246 13.08 -16.33 15.46
C ILE A 246 12.18 -16.92 16.55
N ASP A 247 12.62 -16.89 17.80
CA ASP A 247 11.88 -17.50 18.92
C ASP A 247 10.49 -16.88 19.06
N SER A 248 10.43 -15.54 18.98
CA SER A 248 9.17 -14.81 19.05
C SER A 248 8.23 -15.15 17.89
N VAL A 249 8.72 -15.30 16.66
CA VAL A 249 7.86 -15.63 15.52
C VAL A 249 7.42 -17.09 15.57
N ARG A 250 8.35 -18.03 15.84
CA ARG A 250 8.05 -19.47 15.92
C ARG A 250 6.93 -19.75 16.92
N LYS A 251 6.96 -19.10 18.08
CA LYS A 251 5.93 -19.22 19.11
C LYS A 251 4.54 -18.78 18.65
N GLU A 252 4.43 -17.77 17.79
CA GLU A 252 3.13 -17.28 17.31
C GLU A 252 2.58 -18.12 16.14
N ILE A 253 3.46 -18.76 15.37
CA ILE A 253 3.08 -19.50 14.16
C ILE A 253 3.06 -21.02 14.34
N GLU A 254 3.56 -21.56 15.46
CA GLU A 254 3.54 -23.00 15.72
C GLU A 254 2.11 -23.54 15.82
N TYR A 255 1.90 -24.73 15.24
CA TYR A 255 0.64 -25.47 15.38
C TYR A 255 0.87 -26.97 15.14
N PRO A 256 0.02 -27.86 15.68
CA PRO A 256 0.28 -29.31 15.66
C PRO A 256 0.42 -29.92 14.26
N GLY A 257 -0.33 -29.41 13.28
CA GLY A 257 -0.32 -29.92 11.90
C GLY A 257 0.94 -29.63 11.08
N ALA A 258 1.95 -28.93 11.62
CA ALA A 258 3.23 -28.73 10.95
C ALA A 258 4.40 -28.60 11.94
N LYS A 259 5.56 -29.18 11.61
CA LYS A 259 6.76 -29.18 12.48
C LYS A 259 7.88 -28.38 11.83
N PHE A 260 8.63 -27.60 12.62
CA PHE A 260 9.87 -26.98 12.15
C PHE A 260 10.92 -28.05 11.87
N VAL A 261 11.58 -27.97 10.70
CA VAL A 261 12.51 -29.01 10.22
C VAL A 261 13.93 -28.49 9.94
N SER A 262 14.21 -27.21 10.19
CA SER A 262 15.53 -26.61 9.96
C SER A 262 15.81 -25.48 10.94
N GLU A 263 17.05 -25.40 11.43
CA GLU A 263 17.57 -24.23 12.15
C GLU A 263 18.18 -23.18 11.21
N GLU A 264 18.69 -23.58 10.05
CA GLU A 264 19.23 -22.67 9.03
C GLU A 264 18.11 -21.86 8.35
N TYR A 265 16.99 -22.52 8.05
CA TYR A 265 15.79 -21.92 7.49
C TYR A 265 14.71 -21.87 8.58
N PRO A 266 14.66 -20.80 9.40
CA PRO A 266 13.93 -20.83 10.67
C PRO A 266 12.41 -20.91 10.51
N LEU A 267 11.87 -20.53 9.34
CA LEU A 267 10.45 -20.63 9.00
C LEU A 267 10.07 -21.96 8.35
N LEU A 268 11.04 -22.80 7.99
CA LEU A 268 10.79 -24.03 7.24
C LEU A 268 10.07 -25.05 8.12
N ARG A 269 8.83 -25.35 7.72
CA ARG A 269 7.97 -26.33 8.37
C ARG A 269 7.55 -27.40 7.39
N GLU A 270 7.30 -28.59 7.89
CA GLU A 270 6.76 -29.72 7.13
C GLU A 270 5.39 -30.11 7.67
N THR A 271 4.39 -30.19 6.78
CA THR A 271 3.05 -30.67 7.13
C THR A 271 3.02 -32.19 7.27
N GLU A 272 2.12 -32.69 8.10
CA GLU A 272 1.81 -34.13 8.15
C GLU A 272 0.79 -34.50 7.07
N GLU A 273 0.88 -35.71 6.52
CA GLU A 273 -0.12 -36.19 5.54
C GLU A 273 -1.41 -36.59 6.27
N THR A 274 -2.52 -35.93 5.91
CA THR A 274 -3.86 -36.18 6.45
C THR A 274 -4.85 -36.63 5.37
N ASN A 275 -4.47 -36.51 4.09
CA ASN A 275 -5.24 -36.93 2.94
C ASN A 275 -4.37 -37.82 2.02
N PRO A 276 -4.46 -39.16 2.12
CA PRO A 276 -3.70 -40.06 1.25
C PRO A 276 -4.23 -40.08 -0.19
N GLY A 277 -5.45 -39.60 -0.44
CA GLY A 277 -6.08 -39.58 -1.76
C GLY A 277 -5.56 -38.49 -2.69
N LYS A 278 -6.29 -38.28 -3.79
CA LYS A 278 -6.05 -37.16 -4.71
C LYS A 278 -6.37 -35.85 -3.99
N PRO A 279 -5.45 -34.87 -3.94
CA PRO A 279 -5.74 -33.60 -3.30
C PRO A 279 -6.69 -32.75 -4.18
N PRO A 280 -7.46 -31.82 -3.58
CA PRO A 280 -8.43 -31.02 -4.32
C PRO A 280 -7.76 -29.96 -5.20
N ASN A 281 -8.44 -29.50 -6.24
CA ASN A 281 -8.07 -28.28 -6.93
C ASN A 281 -8.25 -27.08 -5.99
N ILE A 282 -7.40 -26.08 -6.14
CA ILE A 282 -7.49 -24.82 -5.40
C ILE A 282 -7.74 -23.69 -6.41
N VAL A 283 -8.84 -22.98 -6.23
CA VAL A 283 -9.14 -21.73 -6.95
C VAL A 283 -9.13 -20.60 -5.93
N LEU A 284 -8.11 -19.76 -5.98
CA LEU A 284 -7.93 -18.62 -5.10
C LEU A 284 -8.20 -17.32 -5.87
N ILE A 285 -9.23 -16.59 -5.47
CA ILE A 285 -9.61 -15.30 -6.06
C ILE A 285 -9.23 -14.19 -5.07
N LEU A 286 -8.26 -13.38 -5.48
CA LEU A 286 -7.83 -12.18 -4.78
C LEU A 286 -8.77 -11.02 -5.15
N LEU A 287 -9.36 -10.41 -4.14
CA LEU A 287 -10.40 -9.40 -4.24
C LEU A 287 -9.82 -8.00 -4.05
N GLU A 288 -9.60 -7.29 -5.15
CA GLU A 288 -8.96 -5.97 -5.21
C GLU A 288 -9.72 -4.95 -4.37
N SER A 289 -9.08 -4.35 -3.37
CA SER A 289 -9.66 -3.28 -2.53
C SER A 289 -10.98 -3.65 -1.81
N TRP A 290 -11.29 -4.94 -1.60
CA TRP A 290 -12.52 -5.35 -0.90
C TRP A 290 -12.42 -5.12 0.62
N THR A 291 -13.23 -4.19 1.13
CA THR A 291 -13.39 -4.00 2.59
C THR A 291 -14.42 -4.98 3.17
N GLY A 292 -14.05 -5.66 4.27
CA GLY A 292 -14.85 -6.70 4.91
C GLY A 292 -16.22 -6.23 5.42
N LYS A 293 -16.31 -4.97 5.87
CA LYS A 293 -17.58 -4.32 6.27
C LYS A 293 -18.67 -4.41 5.21
N TYR A 294 -18.31 -4.31 3.93
CA TYR A 294 -19.26 -4.32 2.82
C TYR A 294 -19.49 -5.72 2.25
N ALA A 295 -18.54 -6.65 2.44
CA ALA A 295 -18.72 -8.07 2.11
C ALA A 295 -19.73 -8.75 3.05
N TYR A 296 -19.71 -8.39 4.34
CA TYR A 296 -20.58 -8.96 5.36
C TYR A 296 -21.20 -7.85 6.21
N THR A 297 -22.33 -7.32 5.72
CA THR A 297 -23.04 -6.22 6.40
C THR A 297 -23.91 -6.71 7.56
N ASN A 298 -24.31 -7.99 7.54
CA ASN A 298 -25.29 -8.57 8.45
C ASN A 298 -26.60 -7.75 8.52
N GLY A 299 -26.98 -7.14 7.38
CA GLY A 299 -28.16 -6.30 7.25
C GLY A 299 -28.06 -4.90 7.90
N GLN A 300 -26.89 -4.51 8.42
CA GLN A 300 -26.72 -3.22 9.10
C GLN A 300 -26.42 -2.06 8.14
N ILE A 301 -25.96 -2.35 6.92
CA ILE A 301 -25.55 -1.35 5.93
C ILE A 301 -26.37 -1.58 4.66
N LEU A 302 -27.36 -0.71 4.45
CA LEU A 302 -28.30 -0.76 3.32
C LEU A 302 -28.43 0.61 2.66
N PRO A 303 -27.40 1.09 1.94
CA PRO A 303 -27.51 2.32 1.15
C PRO A 303 -28.71 2.23 0.20
N GLU A 304 -29.58 3.26 0.23
CA GLU A 304 -30.85 3.27 -0.52
C GLU A 304 -31.74 2.03 -0.30
N GLY A 305 -31.62 1.36 0.86
CA GLY A 305 -32.36 0.13 1.15
C GLY A 305 -31.85 -1.12 0.39
N LYS A 306 -30.68 -1.06 -0.26
CA LYS A 306 -30.10 -2.15 -1.06
C LYS A 306 -28.86 -2.73 -0.37
N ARG A 307 -28.65 -4.05 -0.45
CA ARG A 307 -27.41 -4.72 0.00
C ARG A 307 -26.23 -4.32 -0.89
N ILE A 308 -24.99 -4.23 -0.40
CA ILE A 308 -23.86 -3.89 -1.28
C ILE A 308 -23.38 -5.12 -2.07
N ALA A 309 -23.16 -6.26 -1.40
CA ALA A 309 -22.72 -7.52 -2.00
C ALA A 309 -23.68 -8.69 -1.67
N PRO A 310 -24.93 -8.68 -2.19
CA PRO A 310 -25.93 -9.67 -1.84
C PRO A 310 -25.50 -11.12 -2.09
N HIS A 311 -24.80 -11.41 -3.19
CA HIS A 311 -24.47 -12.78 -3.56
C HIS A 311 -23.36 -13.35 -2.67
N PHE A 312 -22.33 -12.55 -2.40
CA PHE A 312 -21.21 -12.89 -1.52
C PHE A 312 -21.67 -13.04 -0.07
N GLU A 313 -22.58 -12.17 0.41
CA GLU A 313 -23.17 -12.31 1.74
C GLU A 313 -23.97 -13.62 1.88
N ASP A 314 -24.71 -14.02 0.83
CA ASP A 314 -25.41 -15.30 0.79
C ASP A 314 -24.44 -16.50 0.66
N LEU A 315 -23.28 -16.31 0.03
CA LEU A 315 -22.21 -17.30 -0.07
C LEU A 315 -21.49 -17.51 1.27
N ILE A 316 -21.27 -16.44 2.05
CA ILE A 316 -20.68 -16.49 3.40
C ILE A 316 -21.43 -17.47 4.29
N ARG A 317 -22.77 -17.47 4.23
CA ARG A 317 -23.63 -18.40 5.01
C ARG A 317 -23.44 -19.87 4.61
N LYS A 318 -22.85 -20.13 3.45
CA LYS A 318 -22.61 -21.48 2.88
C LYS A 318 -21.14 -21.89 2.95
N GLY A 319 -20.24 -21.03 3.45
CA GLY A 319 -18.80 -21.28 3.55
C GLY A 319 -18.25 -21.04 4.96
N THR A 320 -16.94 -21.23 5.12
CA THR A 320 -16.22 -20.81 6.32
C THR A 320 -15.69 -19.40 6.09
N TYR A 321 -16.27 -18.41 6.76
CA TYR A 321 -15.89 -16.99 6.67
C TYR A 321 -15.17 -16.53 7.94
N PHE A 322 -14.07 -15.78 7.79
CA PHE A 322 -13.33 -15.21 8.90
C PHE A 322 -13.64 -13.72 9.02
N SER A 323 -14.47 -13.35 10.00
CA SER A 323 -14.98 -11.96 10.11
C SER A 323 -13.93 -10.96 10.62
N SER A 324 -12.89 -11.46 11.29
CA SER A 324 -11.77 -10.67 11.84
C SER A 324 -10.48 -10.99 11.09
N PHE A 325 -10.52 -10.97 9.77
CA PHE A 325 -9.37 -11.21 8.91
C PHE A 325 -8.76 -9.88 8.45
N PHE A 326 -7.44 -9.75 8.56
CA PHE A 326 -6.74 -8.49 8.34
C PHE A 326 -5.69 -8.58 7.24
N ALA A 327 -5.65 -7.54 6.40
CA ALA A 327 -4.56 -7.34 5.45
C ALA A 327 -3.27 -6.97 6.19
N SER A 328 -2.14 -7.52 5.74
CA SER A 328 -0.83 -7.22 6.34
C SER A 328 -0.25 -5.88 5.87
N GLY A 329 -0.86 -5.24 4.87
CA GLY A 329 -0.53 -3.90 4.43
C GLY A 329 -1.71 -3.23 3.72
N GLY A 330 -1.48 -2.04 3.18
CA GLY A 330 -2.54 -1.21 2.58
C GLY A 330 -2.53 -1.18 1.05
N ARG A 331 -1.97 -2.20 0.38
CA ARG A 331 -1.87 -2.27 -1.08
C ARG A 331 -1.85 -3.69 -1.62
N THR A 332 -2.19 -3.82 -2.89
CA THR A 332 -2.16 -5.06 -3.66
C THR A 332 -0.79 -5.75 -3.54
N THR A 333 0.33 -5.03 -3.67
CA THR A 333 1.67 -5.63 -3.55
C THR A 333 1.95 -6.19 -2.16
N ASN A 334 1.48 -5.52 -1.09
CA ASN A 334 1.62 -6.05 0.28
C ASN A 334 0.73 -7.27 0.47
N GLY A 335 -0.53 -7.22 -0.01
CA GLY A 335 -1.48 -8.32 0.05
C GLY A 335 -0.98 -9.55 -0.69
N LEU A 336 -0.50 -9.36 -1.93
CA LEU A 336 0.10 -10.41 -2.76
C LEU A 336 1.31 -11.06 -2.08
N LEU A 337 2.25 -10.26 -1.57
CA LEU A 337 3.42 -10.76 -0.87
C LEU A 337 3.00 -11.64 0.33
N SER A 338 2.12 -11.12 1.19
CA SER A 338 1.65 -11.85 2.37
C SER A 338 0.85 -13.10 2.02
N THR A 339 -0.11 -13.02 1.10
CA THR A 339 -1.00 -14.13 0.76
C THR A 339 -0.30 -15.22 -0.05
N LEU A 340 0.55 -14.85 -1.00
CA LEU A 340 1.19 -15.81 -1.92
C LEU A 340 2.54 -16.30 -1.45
N THR A 341 3.18 -15.65 -0.47
CA THR A 341 4.46 -16.12 0.09
C THR A 341 4.41 -16.41 1.58
N GLY A 342 3.39 -15.93 2.29
CA GLY A 342 3.31 -16.05 3.75
C GLY A 342 4.32 -15.17 4.49
N ILE A 343 5.02 -14.27 3.79
CA ILE A 343 6.01 -13.35 4.38
C ILE A 343 5.44 -11.93 4.36
N PRO A 344 5.37 -11.22 5.50
CA PRO A 344 4.87 -9.87 5.55
C PRO A 344 5.91 -8.85 5.08
N ASP A 345 5.43 -7.71 4.60
CA ASP A 345 6.26 -6.54 4.32
C ASP A 345 6.58 -5.72 5.60
N GLY A 346 7.50 -4.77 5.49
CA GLY A 346 7.77 -3.77 6.53
C GLY A 346 7.15 -2.41 6.24
N PRO A 347 7.27 -1.44 7.18
CA PRO A 347 7.00 -0.04 6.90
C PRO A 347 7.91 0.52 5.80
N GLY A 348 7.38 1.46 5.03
CA GLY A 348 8.09 2.22 4.00
C GLY A 348 7.96 1.60 2.62
N LEU A 349 9.09 1.55 1.90
CA LEU A 349 9.17 0.98 0.56
C LEU A 349 8.90 -0.53 0.60
N THR A 350 7.94 -0.99 -0.20
CA THR A 350 7.55 -2.40 -0.26
C THR A 350 8.72 -3.29 -0.69
N ALA A 351 8.85 -4.46 -0.06
CA ALA A 351 9.89 -5.42 -0.38
C ALA A 351 9.92 -5.79 -1.88
N VAL A 352 8.75 -5.83 -2.55
CA VAL A 352 8.67 -6.18 -3.97
C VAL A 352 9.38 -5.20 -4.91
N ARG A 353 9.70 -4.00 -4.42
CA ARG A 353 10.45 -2.96 -5.14
C ARG A 353 11.89 -2.81 -4.65
N THR A 354 12.40 -3.78 -3.90
CA THR A 354 13.75 -3.78 -3.34
C THR A 354 14.50 -5.08 -3.70
N PRO A 355 15.84 -5.11 -3.66
CA PRO A 355 16.61 -6.33 -3.94
C PRO A 355 16.22 -7.55 -3.09
N GLN A 356 15.61 -7.32 -1.93
CA GLN A 356 15.05 -8.32 -1.03
C GLN A 356 14.09 -9.29 -1.72
N VAL A 357 13.34 -8.85 -2.74
CA VAL A 357 12.39 -9.71 -3.45
C VAL A 357 13.08 -10.81 -4.29
N LEU A 358 14.38 -10.69 -4.52
CA LEU A 358 15.18 -11.72 -5.19
C LEU A 358 15.52 -12.91 -4.27
N SER A 359 15.19 -12.80 -2.97
CA SER A 359 15.28 -13.93 -2.03
C SER A 359 14.42 -15.11 -2.49
N ARG A 360 14.78 -16.32 -2.09
CA ARG A 360 14.04 -17.55 -2.41
C ARG A 360 12.80 -17.66 -1.53
N PHE A 361 11.65 -17.27 -2.07
CA PHE A 361 10.36 -17.43 -1.41
C PHE A 361 9.82 -18.85 -1.59
N GLY A 362 9.24 -19.41 -0.52
CA GLY A 362 8.41 -20.61 -0.58
C GLY A 362 7.00 -20.26 -1.04
N GLY A 363 6.88 -19.63 -2.21
CA GLY A 363 5.60 -19.15 -2.74
C GLY A 363 4.56 -20.28 -2.88
N LEU A 364 3.28 -19.95 -2.79
CA LEU A 364 2.18 -20.92 -2.86
C LEU A 364 2.25 -21.79 -4.12
N GLY A 365 2.58 -21.18 -5.27
CA GLY A 365 2.82 -21.89 -6.52
C GLY A 365 4.00 -22.86 -6.40
N THR A 366 5.15 -22.38 -5.93
CA THR A 366 6.35 -23.21 -5.69
C THR A 366 6.06 -24.41 -4.77
N VAL A 367 5.34 -24.18 -3.66
CA VAL A 367 5.01 -25.22 -2.68
C VAL A 367 4.04 -26.24 -3.27
N LEU A 368 2.93 -25.82 -3.88
CA LEU A 368 1.95 -26.77 -4.44
C LEU A 368 2.50 -27.51 -5.67
N LYS A 369 3.34 -26.87 -6.48
CA LYS A 369 4.04 -27.52 -7.61
C LYS A 369 4.95 -28.65 -7.14
N SER A 370 5.58 -28.52 -5.96
CA SER A 370 6.42 -29.58 -5.40
C SER A 370 5.66 -30.87 -5.09
N ILE A 371 4.33 -30.80 -4.98
CA ILE A 371 3.43 -31.94 -4.77
C ILE A 371 2.51 -32.20 -5.97
N GLY A 372 2.93 -31.78 -7.16
CA GLY A 372 2.32 -32.18 -8.43
C GLY A 372 1.15 -31.32 -8.92
N TYR A 373 0.99 -30.08 -8.43
CA TYR A 373 0.00 -29.16 -8.95
C TYR A 373 0.48 -28.45 -10.23
N ASN A 374 -0.42 -28.33 -11.21
CA ASN A 374 -0.30 -27.31 -12.25
C ASN A 374 -0.61 -25.94 -11.65
N THR A 375 0.18 -24.91 -11.98
CA THR A 375 0.05 -23.60 -11.34
C THR A 375 -0.20 -22.49 -12.37
N LEU A 376 -1.29 -21.75 -12.21
CA LEU A 376 -1.65 -20.65 -13.09
C LEU A 376 -2.08 -19.41 -12.33
N PHE A 377 -1.72 -18.24 -12.87
CA PHE A 377 -2.13 -16.92 -12.41
C PHE A 377 -2.83 -16.18 -13.56
N VAL A 378 -4.02 -15.64 -13.32
CA VAL A 378 -4.83 -14.95 -14.33
C VAL A 378 -5.20 -13.55 -13.84
N HIS A 379 -4.95 -12.52 -14.65
CA HIS A 379 -5.23 -11.13 -14.32
C HIS A 379 -5.71 -10.36 -15.55
N GLY A 380 -6.70 -9.48 -15.37
CA GLY A 380 -7.25 -8.66 -16.46
C GLY A 380 -6.39 -7.46 -16.82
N GLY A 381 -5.45 -7.06 -15.97
CA GLY A 381 -4.54 -5.93 -16.19
C GLY A 381 -3.16 -6.34 -16.72
N ASP A 382 -2.31 -5.34 -16.98
CA ASP A 382 -0.93 -5.55 -17.42
C ASP A 382 -0.11 -6.21 -16.29
N VAL A 383 0.29 -7.46 -16.49
CA VAL A 383 1.12 -8.21 -15.53
C VAL A 383 2.56 -7.67 -15.47
N ASN A 384 2.98 -6.78 -16.36
CA ASN A 384 4.26 -6.09 -16.22
C ASN A 384 4.19 -4.88 -15.28
N PHE A 385 2.98 -4.40 -14.95
CA PHE A 385 2.79 -3.39 -13.91
C PHE A 385 3.40 -3.90 -12.60
N ASP A 386 4.13 -3.05 -11.88
CA ASP A 386 4.85 -3.39 -10.64
C ASP A 386 5.78 -4.61 -10.75
N ASN A 387 6.23 -4.97 -11.96
CA ASN A 387 7.06 -6.15 -12.21
C ASN A 387 6.38 -7.47 -11.77
N MET A 388 5.05 -7.52 -11.74
CA MET A 388 4.27 -8.65 -11.23
C MET A 388 4.53 -9.96 -11.98
N LEU A 389 4.79 -9.91 -13.29
CA LEU A 389 5.10 -11.08 -14.12
C LEU A 389 6.30 -11.86 -13.56
N PHE A 390 7.38 -11.13 -13.25
CA PHE A 390 8.57 -11.72 -12.62
C PHE A 390 8.24 -12.28 -11.22
N LEU A 391 7.44 -11.56 -10.42
CA LEU A 391 7.07 -12.01 -9.08
C LEU A 391 6.25 -13.29 -9.09
N PHE A 392 5.26 -13.39 -9.99
CA PHE A 392 4.43 -14.57 -10.11
C PHE A 392 5.23 -15.78 -10.60
N ASP A 393 6.13 -15.60 -11.58
CA ASP A 393 7.05 -16.67 -12.01
C ASP A 393 7.94 -17.11 -10.83
N HIS A 394 8.54 -16.16 -10.12
CA HIS A 394 9.39 -16.40 -8.96
C HIS A 394 8.67 -17.05 -7.78
N TRP A 395 7.38 -16.78 -7.60
CA TRP A 395 6.52 -17.43 -6.59
C TRP A 395 5.93 -18.77 -7.08
N GLY A 396 6.30 -19.17 -8.29
CA GLY A 396 6.13 -20.52 -8.80
C GLY A 396 4.85 -20.73 -9.58
N PHE A 397 4.36 -19.75 -10.33
CA PHE A 397 3.28 -19.93 -11.30
C PHE A 397 3.84 -20.25 -12.70
N ASP A 398 3.47 -21.41 -13.27
CA ASP A 398 3.95 -21.84 -14.60
C ASP A 398 3.27 -21.11 -15.75
N THR A 399 1.99 -20.75 -15.58
CA THR A 399 1.20 -20.06 -16.58
C THR A 399 0.73 -18.73 -16.03
N ILE A 400 1.13 -17.62 -16.65
CA ILE A 400 0.74 -16.27 -16.24
C ILE A 400 0.03 -15.61 -17.40
N LEU A 401 -1.26 -15.31 -17.23
CA LEU A 401 -2.11 -14.70 -18.25
C LEU A 401 -2.52 -13.31 -17.78
N GLY A 402 -2.03 -12.29 -18.47
CA GLY A 402 -2.36 -10.88 -18.23
C GLY A 402 -3.20 -10.28 -19.35
N GLN A 403 -3.26 -8.95 -19.39
CA GLN A 403 -3.97 -8.18 -20.42
C GLN A 403 -3.68 -8.64 -21.86
N GLU A 404 -2.43 -8.99 -22.20
CA GLU A 404 -2.07 -9.47 -23.54
C GLU A 404 -2.89 -10.70 -23.98
N TYR A 405 -3.17 -11.64 -23.06
CA TYR A 405 -4.00 -12.81 -23.36
C TYR A 405 -5.42 -12.37 -23.75
N PHE A 406 -6.02 -11.47 -22.98
CA PHE A 406 -7.37 -10.97 -23.24
C PHE A 406 -7.45 -10.15 -24.53
N ASP A 407 -6.41 -9.38 -24.86
CA ASP A 407 -6.31 -8.64 -26.12
C ASP A 407 -6.36 -9.57 -27.34
N THR A 408 -5.77 -10.78 -27.24
CA THR A 408 -5.81 -11.78 -28.32
C THR A 408 -7.21 -12.38 -28.54
N LEU A 409 -8.08 -12.36 -27.52
CA LEU A 409 -9.43 -12.91 -27.63
C LEU A 409 -10.35 -12.04 -28.47
N GLN A 410 -10.07 -10.73 -28.56
CA GLN A 410 -10.88 -9.73 -29.27
C GLN A 410 -12.39 -9.76 -28.94
N LYS A 411 -12.73 -10.20 -27.72
CA LYS A 411 -14.11 -10.44 -27.27
C LYS A 411 -14.62 -9.36 -26.32
N TYR A 412 -13.71 -8.71 -25.60
CA TYR A 412 -14.03 -7.82 -24.48
C TYR A 412 -13.52 -6.40 -24.72
N LYS A 413 -13.98 -5.45 -23.91
CA LYS A 413 -13.50 -4.07 -23.92
C LYS A 413 -12.83 -3.76 -22.58
N PRO A 414 -11.57 -3.30 -22.56
CA PRO A 414 -10.89 -2.97 -21.31
C PRO A 414 -11.50 -1.73 -20.66
N GLY A 415 -11.53 -1.73 -19.33
CA GLY A 415 -11.76 -0.57 -18.49
C GLY A 415 -10.48 0.23 -18.22
N PRO A 416 -10.48 1.11 -17.19
CA PRO A 416 -9.35 2.02 -16.92
C PRO A 416 -8.01 1.32 -16.61
N TRP A 417 -8.05 0.17 -15.95
CA TRP A 417 -6.85 -0.58 -15.52
C TRP A 417 -6.62 -1.89 -16.29
N GLY A 418 -7.59 -2.32 -17.10
CA GLY A 418 -7.60 -3.64 -17.73
C GLY A 418 -9.02 -4.17 -17.89
N TYR A 419 -9.15 -5.47 -18.14
CA TYR A 419 -10.45 -6.12 -18.33
C TYR A 419 -11.25 -6.22 -17.02
N TYR A 420 -12.57 -6.11 -17.12
CA TYR A 420 -13.49 -6.13 -15.98
C TYR A 420 -13.59 -7.51 -15.35
N ASP A 421 -14.04 -7.58 -14.09
CA ASP A 421 -14.03 -8.83 -13.29
C ASP A 421 -14.95 -9.89 -13.88
N GLY A 422 -16.07 -9.49 -14.49
CA GLY A 422 -16.95 -10.39 -15.23
C GLY A 422 -16.25 -11.08 -16.41
N ASP A 423 -15.38 -10.37 -17.13
CA ASP A 423 -14.61 -10.91 -18.25
C ASP A 423 -13.48 -11.81 -17.74
N LEU A 424 -12.72 -11.33 -16.74
CA LEU A 424 -11.66 -12.07 -16.07
C LEU A 424 -12.15 -13.42 -15.54
N LEU A 425 -13.23 -13.40 -14.76
CA LEU A 425 -13.76 -14.62 -14.14
C LEU A 425 -14.46 -15.52 -15.15
N ASN A 426 -15.02 -14.97 -16.24
CA ASN A 426 -15.48 -15.79 -17.36
C ASN A 426 -14.33 -16.55 -18.00
N GLU A 427 -13.23 -15.88 -18.33
CA GLU A 427 -12.07 -16.54 -18.94
C GLU A 427 -11.38 -17.51 -17.99
N LEU A 428 -11.30 -17.18 -16.69
CA LEU A 428 -10.85 -18.13 -15.67
C LEU A 428 -11.65 -19.43 -15.76
N HIS A 429 -12.98 -19.36 -15.82
CA HIS A 429 -13.82 -20.54 -15.97
C HIS A 429 -13.50 -21.37 -17.23
N GLU A 430 -13.37 -20.72 -18.38
CA GLU A 430 -13.03 -21.39 -19.65
C GLU A 430 -11.66 -22.08 -19.61
N ILE A 431 -10.70 -21.47 -18.92
CA ILE A 431 -9.37 -22.06 -18.69
C ILE A 431 -9.50 -23.29 -17.77
N LEU A 432 -10.24 -23.16 -16.66
CA LEU A 432 -10.38 -24.22 -15.65
C LEU A 432 -11.05 -25.49 -16.17
N ILE A 433 -12.01 -25.40 -17.10
CA ILE A 433 -12.63 -26.57 -17.74
C ILE A 433 -11.60 -27.47 -18.43
N LYS A 434 -10.49 -26.88 -18.90
CA LYS A 434 -9.46 -27.57 -19.68
C LYS A 434 -8.25 -28.00 -18.84
N GLN A 435 -8.23 -27.67 -17.53
CA GLN A 435 -7.10 -28.00 -16.67
C GLN A 435 -7.17 -29.43 -16.14
N GLU A 436 -6.02 -30.09 -16.09
CA GLU A 436 -5.87 -31.37 -15.42
C GLU A 436 -5.68 -31.19 -13.91
N SER A 437 -6.51 -31.86 -13.11
CA SER A 437 -6.42 -31.84 -11.65
C SER A 437 -5.25 -32.73 -11.15
N PRO A 438 -4.52 -32.34 -10.08
CA PRO A 438 -4.76 -31.14 -9.28
C PRO A 438 -4.13 -29.87 -9.90
N PHE A 439 -4.85 -28.75 -9.79
CA PHE A 439 -4.34 -27.44 -10.18
C PHE A 439 -4.53 -26.41 -9.07
N LEU A 440 -3.64 -25.40 -9.07
CA LEU A 440 -3.76 -24.15 -8.36
C LEU A 440 -4.02 -23.07 -9.41
N ALA A 441 -5.20 -22.45 -9.34
CA ALA A 441 -5.49 -21.26 -10.12
C ALA A 441 -5.68 -20.07 -9.20
N VAL A 442 -4.90 -19.02 -9.45
CA VAL A 442 -5.02 -17.74 -8.76
C VAL A 442 -5.54 -16.70 -9.74
N ALA A 443 -6.54 -15.92 -9.35
CA ALA A 443 -6.97 -14.77 -10.11
C ALA A 443 -6.97 -13.52 -9.24
N LEU A 444 -6.50 -12.39 -9.80
CA LEU A 444 -6.58 -11.09 -9.15
C LEU A 444 -7.60 -10.22 -9.90
N THR A 445 -8.69 -9.88 -9.21
CA THR A 445 -9.72 -8.96 -9.69
C THR A 445 -9.18 -7.53 -9.81
N LEU A 446 -9.94 -6.64 -10.47
CA LEU A 446 -9.44 -5.30 -10.82
C LEU A 446 -10.52 -4.21 -10.84
N THR A 447 -11.80 -4.57 -11.01
CA THR A 447 -12.87 -3.57 -11.24
C THR A 447 -13.08 -2.66 -10.04
N THR A 448 -12.85 -3.17 -8.83
CA THR A 448 -12.90 -2.44 -7.57
C THR A 448 -11.66 -1.56 -7.32
N HIS A 449 -11.01 -1.06 -8.37
CA HIS A 449 -9.91 -0.11 -8.30
C HIS A 449 -10.36 1.30 -8.71
N TYR A 450 -9.83 2.35 -8.07
CA TYR A 450 -10.09 3.74 -8.46
C TYR A 450 -9.74 3.95 -9.94
N PRO A 451 -10.56 4.57 -10.81
CA PRO A 451 -11.65 5.49 -10.50
C PRO A 451 -13.05 4.86 -10.40
N TYR A 452 -13.13 3.59 -9.98
CA TYR A 452 -14.38 2.89 -9.65
C TYR A 452 -15.45 3.01 -10.74
N ARG A 453 -15.11 2.52 -11.94
CA ARG A 453 -16.01 2.52 -13.10
C ARG A 453 -16.55 1.12 -13.34
N VAL A 454 -17.86 1.01 -13.43
CA VAL A 454 -18.55 -0.18 -13.96
C VAL A 454 -18.54 -0.18 -15.50
N PRO A 455 -18.70 -1.34 -16.17
CA PRO A 455 -18.62 -1.41 -17.64
C PRO A 455 -19.82 -0.75 -18.35
N SER A 456 -20.97 -0.64 -17.69
CA SER A 456 -22.19 -0.11 -18.28
C SER A 456 -23.01 0.68 -17.26
N ARG A 457 -23.90 1.56 -17.74
CA ARG A 457 -24.85 2.29 -16.86
C ARG A 457 -25.84 1.37 -16.16
N GLU A 458 -26.12 0.19 -16.70
CA GLU A 458 -27.03 -0.77 -16.06
C GLU A 458 -26.44 -1.38 -14.79
N ASP A 459 -25.11 -1.33 -14.65
CA ASP A 459 -24.40 -1.76 -13.46
C ASP A 459 -24.25 -0.63 -12.41
N GLU A 460 -24.74 0.59 -12.70
CA GLU A 460 -24.83 1.71 -11.73
C GLU A 460 -26.10 1.55 -10.87
N VAL A 461 -26.07 0.63 -9.91
CA VAL A 461 -27.18 0.28 -9.02
C VAL A 461 -27.51 1.37 -8.00
N PHE A 462 -26.51 2.13 -7.55
CA PHE A 462 -26.60 3.21 -6.56
C PHE A 462 -26.53 4.58 -7.23
N SER A 463 -27.34 5.54 -6.74
CA SER A 463 -27.39 6.89 -7.29
C SER A 463 -26.07 7.64 -7.11
N SER A 464 -25.67 8.43 -8.09
CA SER A 464 -24.46 9.27 -8.01
C SER A 464 -24.51 10.33 -6.90
N GLU A 465 -25.68 10.60 -6.32
CA GLU A 465 -25.84 11.51 -5.18
C GLU A 465 -25.46 10.87 -3.84
N LEU A 466 -25.44 9.53 -3.76
CA LEU A 466 -25.04 8.80 -2.57
C LEU A 466 -23.52 8.88 -2.38
N GLU A 467 -23.09 9.10 -1.15
CA GLU A 467 -21.68 9.05 -0.77
C GLU A 467 -21.10 7.65 -1.06
N GLU A 468 -19.96 7.59 -1.75
CA GLU A 468 -19.28 6.33 -2.15
C GLU A 468 -20.08 5.45 -3.12
N ALA A 469 -21.09 6.00 -3.81
CA ALA A 469 -21.88 5.26 -4.79
C ALA A 469 -21.03 4.61 -5.90
N ASP A 470 -19.98 5.30 -6.34
CA ASP A 470 -19.00 4.79 -7.31
C ASP A 470 -18.37 3.48 -6.83
N PHE A 471 -17.87 3.47 -5.60
CA PHE A 471 -17.30 2.29 -4.98
C PHE A 471 -18.34 1.18 -4.76
N PHE A 472 -19.54 1.51 -4.26
CA PHE A 472 -20.60 0.51 -4.07
C PHE A 472 -21.05 -0.13 -5.39
N ASN A 473 -21.06 0.63 -6.49
CA ASN A 473 -21.39 0.11 -7.82
C ASN A 473 -20.35 -0.90 -8.32
N VAL A 474 -19.05 -0.59 -8.23
CA VAL A 474 -18.02 -1.58 -8.63
C VAL A 474 -17.94 -2.77 -7.68
N TYR A 475 -18.18 -2.57 -6.38
CA TYR A 475 -18.28 -3.68 -5.42
C TYR A 475 -19.43 -4.61 -5.77
N ARG A 476 -20.60 -4.04 -6.09
CA ARG A 476 -21.77 -4.79 -6.52
C ARG A 476 -21.55 -5.52 -7.84
N TYR A 477 -20.81 -4.92 -8.77
CA TYR A 477 -20.45 -5.56 -10.03
C TYR A 477 -19.49 -6.74 -9.82
N ALA A 478 -18.48 -6.58 -8.96
CA ALA A 478 -17.55 -7.65 -8.62
C ALA A 478 -18.27 -8.81 -7.91
N ASP A 479 -19.19 -8.51 -6.97
CA ASP A 479 -20.10 -9.48 -6.34
C ASP A 479 -20.89 -10.31 -7.37
N LYS A 480 -21.57 -9.64 -8.29
CA LYS A 480 -22.30 -10.27 -9.41
C LYS A 480 -21.38 -11.13 -10.30
N SER A 481 -20.13 -10.70 -10.51
CA SER A 481 -19.15 -11.41 -11.32
C SER A 481 -18.71 -12.73 -10.66
N ILE A 482 -18.51 -12.71 -9.33
CA ILE A 482 -18.22 -13.92 -8.54
C ILE A 482 -19.39 -14.89 -8.57
N ASP A 483 -20.63 -14.39 -8.42
CA ASP A 483 -21.84 -15.23 -8.51
C ASP A 483 -21.94 -15.90 -9.88
N SER A 484 -21.77 -15.14 -10.96
CA SER A 484 -21.81 -15.67 -12.33
C SER A 484 -20.74 -16.75 -12.56
N PHE A 485 -19.52 -16.53 -12.06
CA PHE A 485 -18.45 -17.53 -12.09
C PHE A 485 -18.83 -18.80 -11.34
N LEU A 486 -19.36 -18.68 -10.12
CA LEU A 486 -19.75 -19.84 -9.31
C LEU A 486 -20.95 -20.59 -9.91
N GLU A 487 -21.92 -19.91 -10.52
CA GLU A 487 -23.05 -20.54 -11.20
C GLU A 487 -22.61 -21.36 -12.43
N LYS A 488 -21.57 -20.90 -13.14
CA LYS A 488 -20.93 -21.68 -14.21
C LYS A 488 -20.11 -22.82 -13.63
N ALA A 489 -19.29 -22.55 -12.62
CA ALA A 489 -18.45 -23.55 -11.97
C ALA A 489 -19.29 -24.72 -11.43
N LYS A 490 -20.42 -24.47 -10.75
CA LYS A 490 -21.33 -25.52 -10.23
C LYS A 490 -21.78 -26.54 -11.28
N LYS A 491 -21.79 -26.15 -12.56
CA LYS A 491 -22.19 -27.01 -13.70
C LYS A 491 -20.98 -27.71 -14.34
N ALA A 492 -19.76 -27.35 -13.98
CA ALA A 492 -18.53 -27.86 -14.57
C ALA A 492 -18.01 -29.12 -13.85
N PRO A 493 -17.28 -30.01 -14.57
CA PRO A 493 -16.75 -31.23 -13.99
C PRO A 493 -15.79 -31.01 -12.81
N TYR A 494 -15.03 -29.90 -12.81
CA TYR A 494 -14.01 -29.64 -11.78
C TYR A 494 -14.61 -29.26 -10.42
N PHE A 495 -15.85 -28.75 -10.36
CA PHE A 495 -16.41 -28.14 -9.14
C PHE A 495 -16.47 -29.09 -7.95
N LYS A 496 -16.87 -30.35 -8.21
CA LYS A 496 -16.97 -31.34 -7.14
C LYS A 496 -15.63 -31.58 -6.46
N ASP A 497 -14.49 -31.34 -7.10
CA ASP A 497 -13.14 -31.55 -6.54
C ASP A 497 -12.37 -30.26 -6.29
N THR A 498 -13.05 -29.12 -6.20
CA THR A 498 -12.43 -27.80 -6.07
C THR A 498 -12.79 -27.13 -4.75
N VAL A 499 -11.80 -26.47 -4.16
CA VAL A 499 -11.94 -25.55 -3.04
C VAL A 499 -11.81 -24.14 -3.58
N PHE A 500 -12.87 -23.34 -3.45
CA PHE A 500 -12.87 -21.93 -3.84
C PHE A 500 -12.53 -21.08 -2.61
N ILE A 501 -11.57 -20.18 -2.77
CA ILE A 501 -11.06 -19.32 -1.70
C ILE A 501 -11.11 -17.89 -2.20
N PHE A 502 -11.68 -17.00 -1.41
CA PHE A 502 -11.77 -15.58 -1.70
C PHE A 502 -11.05 -14.81 -0.60
N VAL A 503 -10.07 -13.99 -0.96
CA VAL A 503 -9.24 -13.22 -0.03
C VAL A 503 -9.14 -11.79 -0.54
N GLY A 504 -9.51 -10.80 0.27
CA GLY A 504 -9.20 -9.40 -0.05
C GLY A 504 -7.71 -9.12 0.10
N ASP A 505 -7.15 -8.32 -0.82
CA ASP A 505 -5.74 -7.95 -0.83
C ASP A 505 -5.46 -6.75 0.10
N HIS A 506 -6.32 -5.74 0.08
CA HIS A 506 -6.38 -4.62 1.00
C HIS A 506 -7.78 -3.99 1.00
N THR A 507 -7.97 -2.94 1.79
CA THR A 507 -9.24 -2.20 1.84
C THR A 507 -9.18 -1.00 0.88
N HIS A 508 -10.33 -0.47 0.50
CA HIS A 508 -10.38 0.76 -0.31
C HIS A 508 -10.03 2.05 0.45
N HIS A 509 -9.74 1.97 1.75
CA HIS A 509 -9.32 3.07 2.64
C HIS A 509 -10.25 4.31 2.75
N ARG A 510 -11.31 4.46 1.93
CA ARG A 510 -12.20 5.63 1.98
C ARG A 510 -13.17 5.55 3.17
N ASN A 511 -13.21 6.62 3.96
CA ASN A 511 -14.15 6.79 5.08
C ASN A 511 -14.20 5.62 6.09
N LEU A 512 -13.08 4.93 6.30
CA LEU A 512 -12.97 3.78 7.22
C LEU A 512 -12.43 4.17 8.60
N ASP A 513 -12.92 3.49 9.64
CA ASP A 513 -12.31 3.52 10.97
C ASP A 513 -11.02 2.66 11.03
N TYR A 514 -10.27 2.74 12.13
CA TYR A 514 -8.98 2.05 12.29
C TYR A 514 -9.04 0.51 12.21
N PHE A 515 -10.20 -0.09 12.48
CA PHE A 515 -10.43 -1.53 12.32
C PHE A 515 -10.80 -1.84 10.86
N GLU A 516 -11.77 -1.09 10.33
CA GLU A 516 -12.30 -1.29 8.98
C GLU A 516 -11.24 -1.10 7.91
N ASP A 517 -10.30 -0.17 8.13
CA ASP A 517 -9.20 0.19 7.22
C ASP A 517 -8.20 -0.95 6.95
N ARG A 518 -8.28 -2.06 7.70
CA ARG A 518 -7.44 -3.26 7.51
C ARG A 518 -8.24 -4.55 7.38
N ASN A 519 -9.54 -4.53 7.69
CA ASN A 519 -10.37 -5.72 7.66
C ASN A 519 -10.81 -6.02 6.23
N VAL A 520 -10.39 -7.18 5.72
CA VAL A 520 -10.68 -7.66 4.36
C VAL A 520 -11.39 -9.01 4.45
N PRO A 521 -12.25 -9.38 3.48
CA PRO A 521 -12.96 -10.65 3.53
C PRO A 521 -12.00 -11.84 3.33
N PHE A 522 -12.24 -12.91 4.08
CA PHE A 522 -11.64 -14.22 3.81
C PHE A 522 -12.70 -15.31 3.91
N LEU A 523 -12.99 -15.95 2.79
CA LEU A 523 -14.04 -16.95 2.64
C LEU A 523 -13.49 -18.21 1.98
N ILE A 524 -13.72 -19.36 2.62
CA ILE A 524 -13.46 -20.68 2.04
C ILE A 524 -14.79 -21.33 1.72
N TYR A 525 -15.02 -21.63 0.44
CA TYR A 525 -16.21 -22.30 -0.06
C TYR A 525 -15.84 -23.63 -0.72
N SER A 526 -16.18 -24.73 -0.03
CA SER A 526 -15.99 -26.08 -0.53
C SER A 526 -17.15 -26.98 -0.07
N PRO A 527 -18.32 -26.89 -0.74
CA PRO A 527 -19.52 -27.60 -0.30
C PRO A 527 -19.27 -29.10 -0.20
N GLY A 528 -19.71 -29.70 0.91
CA GLY A 528 -19.53 -31.13 1.20
C GLY A 528 -18.15 -31.54 1.73
N ARG A 529 -17.14 -30.65 1.76
CA ARG A 529 -15.83 -30.92 2.39
C ARG A 529 -15.59 -30.09 3.65
N ILE A 530 -15.90 -28.80 3.59
CA ILE A 530 -15.65 -27.86 4.68
C ILE A 530 -17.00 -27.33 5.16
N PRO A 531 -17.34 -27.49 6.46
CA PRO A 531 -18.62 -27.02 6.99
C PRO A 531 -18.69 -25.49 6.96
N SER A 532 -19.89 -24.94 6.79
CA SER A 532 -20.11 -23.51 6.87
C SER A 532 -20.02 -23.01 8.30
N ARG A 533 -19.33 -21.90 8.54
CA ARG A 533 -19.27 -21.20 9.83
C ARG A 533 -18.76 -19.78 9.68
N ILE A 534 -19.12 -18.91 10.61
CA ILE A 534 -18.48 -17.60 10.76
C ILE A 534 -17.51 -17.70 11.93
N ASP A 535 -16.23 -17.45 11.66
CA ASP A 535 -15.12 -17.55 12.59
C ASP A 535 -14.66 -16.14 12.99
N PRO A 536 -14.83 -15.74 14.26
CA PRO A 536 -14.49 -14.39 14.71
C PRO A 536 -13.03 -14.23 15.12
N ARG A 537 -12.23 -15.31 15.09
CA ARG A 537 -10.82 -15.26 15.52
C ARG A 537 -10.03 -14.30 14.63
N ILE A 538 -9.17 -13.48 15.25
CA ILE A 538 -8.23 -12.65 14.52
C ILE A 538 -7.32 -13.54 13.66
N SER A 539 -7.24 -13.20 12.39
CA SER A 539 -6.45 -13.92 11.39
C SER A 539 -5.95 -12.93 10.34
N SER A 540 -5.03 -13.36 9.49
CA SER A 540 -4.44 -12.49 8.47
C SER A 540 -4.07 -13.23 7.19
N GLN A 541 -3.66 -12.47 6.18
CA GLN A 541 -3.15 -12.99 4.91
C GLN A 541 -1.99 -13.98 5.06
N LEU A 542 -1.21 -13.87 6.14
CA LEU A 542 -0.10 -14.80 6.43
C LEU A 542 -0.60 -16.23 6.71
N ASP A 543 -1.86 -16.38 7.12
CA ASP A 543 -2.48 -17.65 7.45
C ASP A 543 -3.02 -18.41 6.23
N VAL A 544 -3.04 -17.79 5.04
CA VAL A 544 -3.65 -18.37 3.84
C VAL A 544 -2.92 -19.63 3.38
N ILE A 545 -1.59 -19.57 3.21
CA ILE A 545 -0.78 -20.72 2.79
C ILE A 545 -0.97 -21.92 3.74
N PRO A 546 -0.69 -21.83 5.05
CA PRO A 546 -0.82 -22.97 5.94
C PRO A 546 -2.26 -23.50 6.03
N THR A 547 -3.27 -22.64 5.85
CA THR A 547 -4.67 -23.06 5.76
C THR A 547 -4.94 -23.87 4.49
N ILE A 548 -4.45 -23.42 3.32
CA ILE A 548 -4.54 -24.18 2.06
C ILE A 548 -3.83 -25.54 2.19
N LEU A 549 -2.62 -25.56 2.75
CA LEU A 549 -1.87 -26.82 2.93
C LEU A 549 -2.60 -27.79 3.87
N GLY A 550 -3.27 -27.28 4.91
CA GLY A 550 -4.14 -28.08 5.78
C GLY A 550 -5.34 -28.70 5.04
N ILE A 551 -5.90 -28.00 4.04
CA ILE A 551 -7.00 -28.51 3.20
C ILE A 551 -6.49 -29.55 2.19
N VAL A 552 -5.32 -29.30 1.60
CA VAL A 552 -4.66 -30.22 0.66
C VAL A 552 -4.30 -31.53 1.36
N GLY A 553 -3.80 -31.44 2.59
CA GLY A 553 -3.55 -32.59 3.46
C GLY A 553 -2.40 -33.49 3.00
N LYS A 554 -1.48 -32.96 2.19
CA LYS A 554 -0.25 -33.65 1.77
C LYS A 554 0.93 -33.26 2.63
N LYS A 555 1.89 -34.18 2.76
CA LYS A 555 3.19 -33.91 3.35
C LYS A 555 4.01 -33.02 2.42
N VAL A 556 4.33 -31.80 2.85
CA VAL A 556 5.09 -30.83 2.05
C VAL A 556 5.83 -29.84 2.95
N GLN A 557 6.99 -29.36 2.47
CA GLN A 557 7.76 -28.31 3.14
C GLN A 557 7.37 -26.93 2.64
N PHE A 558 7.15 -26.01 3.58
CA PHE A 558 6.75 -24.63 3.31
C PHE A 558 7.39 -23.66 4.30
N SER A 559 7.53 -22.40 3.92
CA SER A 559 7.97 -21.31 4.79
C SER A 559 6.94 -20.20 4.73
N ALA A 560 6.29 -19.93 5.86
CA ALA A 560 5.29 -18.86 6.00
C ALA A 560 5.25 -18.39 7.46
N MET A 561 4.78 -17.17 7.70
CA MET A 561 4.63 -16.55 9.02
C MET A 561 3.17 -16.53 9.49
N GLY A 562 2.39 -17.57 9.16
CA GLY A 562 1.04 -17.77 9.68
C GLY A 562 0.77 -19.21 10.10
N ARG A 563 -0.48 -19.52 10.37
CA ARG A 563 -0.96 -20.81 10.91
C ARG A 563 -2.21 -21.32 10.19
N ASN A 564 -2.45 -22.63 10.28
CA ASN A 564 -3.63 -23.25 9.69
C ASN A 564 -4.89 -22.88 10.49
N LEU A 565 -5.76 -22.06 9.90
CA LEU A 565 -6.98 -21.58 10.56
C LEU A 565 -8.06 -22.67 10.72
N LEU A 566 -7.96 -23.78 9.99
CA LEU A 566 -8.89 -24.90 10.11
C LEU A 566 -8.44 -25.94 11.15
N ASP A 567 -7.24 -25.79 11.70
CA ASP A 567 -6.78 -26.64 12.81
C ASP A 567 -7.62 -26.36 14.06
N LYS A 568 -8.15 -27.44 14.66
CA LYS A 568 -9.04 -27.37 15.83
C LYS A 568 -8.30 -26.99 17.11
N GLN A 569 -6.98 -27.19 17.15
CA GLN A 569 -6.17 -26.88 18.33
C GLN A 569 -5.70 -25.43 18.37
N ILE A 570 -5.86 -24.68 17.28
CA ILE A 570 -5.57 -23.24 17.26
C ILE A 570 -6.66 -22.50 18.04
N SER A 571 -6.30 -22.04 19.23
CA SER A 571 -7.09 -21.12 20.05
C SER A 571 -6.46 -19.73 20.00
N GLY A 572 -7.28 -18.67 19.96
CA GLY A 572 -6.79 -17.29 19.89
C GLY A 572 -6.44 -16.80 18.47
N GLY A 573 -6.19 -15.51 18.36
CA GLY A 573 -6.17 -14.75 17.10
C GLY A 573 -5.04 -13.73 17.06
N VAL A 574 -4.22 -13.70 16.00
CA VAL A 574 -3.18 -12.67 15.83
C VAL A 574 -3.07 -12.17 14.37
N ALA A 575 -2.69 -10.91 14.19
CA ALA A 575 -2.33 -10.37 12.88
C ALA A 575 -1.21 -9.32 12.99
N TYR A 576 -0.26 -9.39 12.07
CA TYR A 576 0.75 -8.35 11.85
C TYR A 576 0.33 -7.46 10.67
N PHE A 577 0.63 -6.16 10.75
CA PHE A 577 0.49 -5.26 9.61
C PHE A 577 1.55 -4.15 9.59
N ALA A 578 1.80 -3.60 8.40
CA ALA A 578 2.61 -2.41 8.19
C ALA A 578 2.13 -1.60 6.98
N PHE A 579 2.11 -0.26 7.10
CA PHE A 579 1.70 0.61 5.98
C PHE A 579 2.26 2.03 6.11
N GLY A 580 3.00 2.53 5.12
CA GLY A 580 3.70 3.81 5.30
C GLY A 580 4.73 3.70 6.43
N ASN A 581 4.78 4.64 7.37
CA ASN A 581 5.79 4.65 8.43
C ASN A 581 5.38 3.96 9.74
N LEU A 582 4.27 3.21 9.74
CA LEU A 582 3.73 2.50 10.90
C LEU A 582 3.74 0.98 10.70
N PHE A 583 3.86 0.26 11.82
CA PHE A 583 3.65 -1.18 11.92
C PHE A 583 2.87 -1.49 13.20
N GLY A 584 2.28 -2.67 13.28
CA GLY A 584 1.46 -3.01 14.42
C GLY A 584 1.14 -4.48 14.59
N TRP A 585 0.40 -4.75 15.66
CA TRP A 585 -0.01 -6.07 16.09
C TRP A 585 -1.47 -6.05 16.52
N ILE A 586 -2.23 -7.05 16.09
CA ILE A 586 -3.64 -7.21 16.44
C ILE A 586 -3.78 -8.50 17.19
N GLU A 587 -4.29 -8.44 18.42
CA GLU A 587 -4.48 -9.61 19.29
C GLU A 587 -5.59 -9.32 20.29
N ASN A 588 -6.41 -10.34 20.59
CA ASN A 588 -7.59 -10.23 21.44
C ASN A 588 -8.58 -9.15 20.94
N ASN A 589 -8.82 -8.10 21.72
CA ASN A 589 -9.68 -6.97 21.33
C ASN A 589 -8.85 -5.71 21.05
N TRP A 590 -7.57 -5.83 20.72
CA TRP A 590 -6.65 -4.69 20.65
C TRP A 590 -5.90 -4.62 19.32
N ILE A 591 -5.81 -3.41 18.77
CA ILE A 591 -4.90 -3.05 17.69
C ILE A 591 -3.82 -2.14 18.28
N PHE A 592 -2.59 -2.61 18.26
CA PHE A 592 -1.40 -1.87 18.68
C PHE A 592 -0.71 -1.25 17.46
N TYR A 593 -0.39 0.03 17.55
CA TYR A 593 0.39 0.77 16.55
C TYR A 593 1.70 1.28 17.12
N SER A 594 2.76 1.23 16.31
CA SER A 594 4.01 1.92 16.55
C SER A 594 4.53 2.58 15.27
N PHE A 595 5.10 3.77 15.41
CA PHE A 595 5.78 4.45 14.31
C PHE A 595 7.26 4.08 14.30
N THR A 596 7.81 3.93 13.10
CA THR A 596 9.23 3.59 12.91
C THR A 596 10.20 4.58 13.55
N ASP A 597 9.79 5.83 13.68
CA ASP A 597 10.67 6.93 13.99
C ASP A 597 10.45 7.57 15.36
N LYS A 598 9.29 7.35 15.98
CA LYS A 598 8.99 7.71 17.37
C LYS A 598 8.22 6.54 17.94
N VAL A 599 8.73 5.91 19.00
CA VAL A 599 8.01 4.87 19.73
C VAL A 599 6.86 5.53 20.50
N ARG A 600 5.85 5.98 19.76
CA ARG A 600 4.53 6.30 20.29
C ARG A 600 3.72 5.01 20.12
N ASN A 601 3.38 4.44 21.25
CA ASN A 601 2.63 3.22 21.35
C ASN A 601 1.17 3.61 21.59
N SER A 602 0.32 3.35 20.61
CA SER A 602 -1.11 3.63 20.68
C SER A 602 -1.88 2.33 20.60
N SER A 603 -2.86 2.16 21.48
CA SER A 603 -3.72 0.98 21.55
C SER A 603 -5.15 1.37 21.22
N PHE A 604 -5.80 0.62 20.33
CA PHE A 604 -7.19 0.85 19.92
C PHE A 604 -8.03 -0.38 20.21
N SER A 605 -9.26 -0.18 20.69
CA SER A 605 -10.18 -1.28 21.03
C SER A 605 -10.97 -1.77 19.80
N ILE A 606 -11.09 -3.07 19.60
CA ILE A 606 -11.87 -3.67 18.50
C ILE A 606 -13.36 -3.76 18.89
N VAL A 607 -13.65 -4.06 20.17
CA VAL A 607 -15.01 -4.22 20.69
C VAL A 607 -15.09 -3.64 22.11
N PRO A 608 -15.77 -2.49 22.33
CA PRO A 608 -16.36 -1.58 21.34
C PRO A 608 -15.32 -0.74 20.59
N ARG A 609 -15.68 -0.17 19.44
CA ARG A 609 -14.80 0.67 18.61
C ARG A 609 -14.70 2.11 19.12
N ILE A 610 -13.97 2.31 20.22
CA ILE A 610 -13.90 3.58 20.95
C ILE A 610 -12.68 4.46 20.62
N GLY A 611 -11.87 4.09 19.61
CA GLY A 611 -10.69 4.87 19.22
C GLY A 611 -9.43 4.53 20.03
N GLU A 612 -8.50 5.51 20.13
CA GLU A 612 -7.28 5.38 20.93
C GLU A 612 -7.67 5.25 22.41
N THR A 613 -6.99 4.35 23.12
CA THR A 613 -7.29 4.00 24.51
C THR A 613 -6.06 4.19 25.38
N GLU A 614 -6.31 4.32 26.68
CA GLU A 614 -5.26 4.42 27.70
C GLU A 614 -4.66 3.05 28.10
N GLU A 615 -4.97 1.98 27.35
CA GLU A 615 -4.52 0.62 27.66
C GLU A 615 -2.98 0.54 27.74
N CYS A 616 -2.23 1.20 26.85
CA CYS A 616 -0.77 1.24 26.95
C CYS A 616 -0.25 2.04 28.16
N LYS A 617 -1.02 2.99 28.71
CA LYS A 617 -0.66 3.67 29.95
C LYS A 617 -0.99 2.81 31.17
N ASN A 618 -2.09 2.06 31.11
CA ASN A 618 -2.57 1.20 32.20
C ASN A 618 -1.80 -0.12 32.31
N ASP A 619 -1.44 -0.73 31.18
CA ASP A 619 -0.63 -1.95 31.08
C ASP A 619 0.53 -1.80 30.06
N PRO A 620 1.63 -1.14 30.47
CA PRO A 620 2.80 -0.96 29.61
C PRO A 620 3.45 -2.28 29.18
N THR A 621 3.37 -3.33 30.01
CA THR A 621 4.00 -4.64 29.77
C THR A 621 3.33 -5.34 28.59
N LYS A 622 2.00 -5.28 28.52
CA LYS A 622 1.24 -5.82 27.40
C LYS A 622 1.55 -5.09 26.10
N CYS A 623 1.62 -3.76 26.11
CA CYS A 623 1.98 -3.00 24.91
C CYS A 623 3.43 -3.23 24.48
N GLU A 624 4.39 -3.39 25.40
CA GLU A 624 5.76 -3.77 25.02
C GLU A 624 5.82 -5.19 24.47
N THR A 625 4.95 -6.10 24.94
CA THR A 625 4.82 -7.44 24.36
C THR A 625 4.32 -7.38 22.91
N TYR A 626 3.26 -6.62 22.63
CA TYR A 626 2.75 -6.41 21.27
C TYR A 626 3.78 -5.71 20.38
N HIS A 627 4.48 -4.71 20.91
CA HIS A 627 5.57 -4.05 20.22
C HIS A 627 6.69 -5.03 19.87
N ARG A 628 7.08 -5.91 20.81
CA ARG A 628 8.09 -6.94 20.59
C ARG A 628 7.64 -7.91 19.51
N LYS A 629 6.40 -8.43 19.55
CA LYS A 629 5.86 -9.32 18.52
C LYS A 629 5.88 -8.65 17.13
N ALA A 630 5.40 -7.40 17.03
CA ALA A 630 5.41 -6.64 15.78
C ALA A 630 6.84 -6.42 15.24
N LYS A 631 7.78 -6.04 16.12
CA LYS A 631 9.20 -5.91 15.77
C LYS A 631 9.76 -7.25 15.29
N SER A 632 9.45 -8.37 15.94
CA SER A 632 9.96 -9.69 15.58
C SER A 632 9.54 -10.11 14.17
N PHE A 633 8.26 -9.91 13.82
CA PHE A 633 7.76 -10.22 12.48
C PHE A 633 8.47 -9.41 11.39
N TRP A 634 8.59 -8.09 11.61
CA TRP A 634 9.31 -7.21 10.69
C TRP A 634 10.80 -7.56 10.57
N ASN A 635 11.49 -7.70 11.71
CA ASN A 635 12.93 -7.98 11.75
C ASN A 635 13.24 -9.33 11.09
N LEU A 636 12.46 -10.37 11.41
CA LEU A 636 12.70 -11.69 10.83
C LEU A 636 12.46 -11.69 9.31
N SER A 637 11.34 -11.13 8.85
CA SER A 637 11.06 -11.00 7.40
C SER A 637 12.22 -10.28 6.68
N TYR A 638 12.65 -9.13 7.20
CA TYR A 638 13.74 -8.34 6.64
C TYR A 638 15.08 -9.09 6.61
N GLU A 639 15.47 -9.74 7.71
CA GLU A 639 16.72 -10.49 7.78
C GLU A 639 16.72 -11.72 6.87
N LEU A 640 15.61 -12.46 6.80
CA LEU A 640 15.50 -13.64 5.94
C LEU A 640 15.56 -13.28 4.46
N MET A 641 14.94 -12.17 4.06
CA MET A 641 15.06 -11.66 2.69
C MET A 641 16.50 -11.27 2.37
N ASN A 642 17.17 -10.51 3.24
CA ASN A 642 18.55 -10.07 3.01
C ASN A 642 19.57 -11.21 2.99
N ARG A 643 19.36 -12.25 3.79
CA ARG A 643 20.26 -13.41 3.88
C ARG A 643 19.91 -14.53 2.90
N ASN A 644 18.78 -14.42 2.20
CA ASN A 644 18.25 -15.44 1.31
C ASN A 644 17.97 -16.80 2.03
N LEU A 645 17.37 -16.71 3.22
CA LEU A 645 17.11 -17.84 4.13
C LEU A 645 15.62 -18.12 4.36
N ILE A 646 14.74 -17.62 3.48
CA ILE A 646 13.29 -17.87 3.59
C ILE A 646 12.97 -19.34 3.26
N TYR A 647 13.41 -19.81 2.09
CA TYR A 647 13.14 -21.17 1.61
C TYR A 647 14.40 -21.81 1.03
N PRO A 648 14.63 -23.12 1.26
CA PRO A 648 15.83 -23.81 0.78
C PRO A 648 15.84 -23.93 -0.75
N PRO A 649 17.03 -24.02 -1.37
CA PRO A 649 17.12 -24.33 -2.79
C PRO A 649 16.59 -25.74 -3.08
N LYS A 650 16.08 -25.98 -4.30
CA LYS A 650 15.72 -27.33 -4.74
C LYS A 650 16.96 -28.24 -4.67
N ASN A 651 16.88 -29.32 -3.90
CA ASN A 651 17.94 -30.34 -3.88
C ASN A 651 18.12 -30.90 -5.30
N LYS A 652 19.33 -30.82 -5.84
CA LYS A 652 19.69 -31.39 -7.17
C LYS A 652 19.66 -32.94 -7.20
N ASN A 653 19.29 -33.60 -6.10
CA ASN A 653 19.51 -35.03 -5.87
C ASN A 653 18.23 -35.89 -5.79
N THR A 654 17.19 -35.53 -6.52
CA THR A 654 16.08 -36.46 -6.80
C THR A 654 15.74 -36.40 -8.29
N LYS A 655 16.52 -37.14 -9.08
CA LYS A 655 16.12 -37.67 -10.38
C LYS A 655 15.60 -39.08 -10.19
#